data_AF-A0A9P9ITX3-F1
#
_entry.id   AF-A0A9P9ITX3-F1
#
_cell.length_a   1.000
_cell.length_b   1.000
_cell.length_c   1.000
_cell.angle_alpha   90.00
_cell.angle_beta   90.00
_cell.angle_gamma   90.00
#
_symmetry.space_group_name_H-M   'P 1'
#
loop_
_entity.id
_entity.type
_entity.pdbx_description
1 polymer ?
#
loop_
_entity_poly.entity_id
_entity_poly.type
_entity_poly.pdbx_seq_one_letter_code
_entity_poly.pdbx_strand_id
1 'polypeptide(L)'
;MDPRTWFQNLTPYFVYVLFVATLGPLLFGFHLAELNAPEDVIRCKKDSIVVAATGLPQCIRMNPTQWGAVGSMYTLGGLIGALSAGPLSGRYGRRKTMLLTTIFFTLGPVFEAGSPNIGVLAFGRLISGVGAGASVVVVPIYISEIAPPAEKGFFGAFTQIMCNIGILVTQLLGYFLSHGQYWRVILATGGIIGLAQSVGLFLSVESPSYLADNGESIKAKRILRQLRGSNANIDDEVRSWGADDSTDVNDEEQTLLREEDEPSTPKPKQSKEDALSIVQVFSHPDYYKAAIAVIMVMLAQQLSGINSIVMYGVSLLADLLESNSALLNLAVSALNIIVTAGCAPLVDRLGRKTCLLNSLAGMGISSLLLAIGIMRSISVLSAVAVLLFVSSFALGLGPVPFILASELVGPDAVGATQSIALAANWIATFLVAQFFPLANAVLHGKVYFIFAALSAFFFVFISWFVPETKGKKNADEVWGIERRKCLSAAVEKPHVLCMIRNGFDLSSSAHDSESHDAQHEVANRALHHHATLPSLISPAFTPPATPGFATPSHPKPPRSTPVDTSIPSEGPAPELLETLPEVECEVRARIPTTTGHEMWLHVYRNNVDTKEHLAIVFGNQIRSRSLDAERPGETELDRMTRGAYTGRLFPGRTSSRIDQIKRSEGAAPKSSSKPDVELINVTNGTGLLSPSSASSESGDVQPSSNPDLPLVRIHSECYTGETVWSARCDCGEQLDEAARLMADPRLSPSGGAVIYLRQEGRGIGLGEKLKAYNLQDLGNDTYEANVLLRHPADARSYGLATAMLMDLGLGGEYGIRLLTNNPDKIRAVEGPGREVVVRERVAMVPLAWKTGGREGIRSEELEKYLSTKIEKFKHLLSQK
;
A
#
# COMPACT_ATOMS: atom_id res chain seq x y z
N MET A 1 10.30 14.92 -2.85
CA MET A 1 9.05 15.47 -3.39
C MET A 1 9.03 16.97 -3.14
N ASP A 2 8.63 17.74 -4.15
CA ASP A 2 8.65 19.19 -4.20
C ASP A 2 7.30 19.75 -3.70
N PRO A 3 7.21 20.60 -2.66
CA PRO A 3 5.95 21.07 -2.08
C PRO A 3 5.03 21.81 -3.08
N ARG A 4 5.55 22.21 -4.25
CA ARG A 4 4.75 22.82 -5.33
C ARG A 4 3.82 21.83 -6.03
N THR A 5 4.06 20.52 -5.96
CA THR A 5 3.20 19.51 -6.61
C THR A 5 1.99 19.10 -5.75
N TRP A 6 1.99 19.37 -4.44
CA TRP A 6 0.89 19.01 -3.52
C TRP A 6 -0.45 19.67 -3.87
N PHE A 7 -0.42 20.87 -4.45
CA PHE A 7 -1.63 21.64 -4.74
C PHE A 7 -2.10 21.54 -6.20
N GLN A 8 -1.32 20.91 -7.08
CA GLN A 8 -1.61 20.92 -8.53
C GLN A 8 -2.78 20.00 -8.94
N ASN A 9 -3.19 19.07 -8.07
CA ASN A 9 -4.25 18.08 -8.34
C ASN A 9 -5.44 18.14 -7.37
N LEU A 10 -5.59 19.21 -6.57
CA LEU A 10 -6.67 19.33 -5.59
C LEU A 10 -7.87 20.09 -6.17
N THR A 11 -9.05 19.49 -6.11
CA THR A 11 -10.29 20.18 -6.52
C THR A 11 -10.72 21.21 -5.46
N PRO A 12 -11.33 22.34 -5.85
CA PRO A 12 -11.92 23.28 -4.89
C PRO A 12 -12.95 22.62 -3.97
N TYR A 13 -13.67 21.62 -4.50
CA TYR A 13 -14.65 20.87 -3.74
C TYR A 13 -14.01 20.00 -2.64
N PHE A 14 -12.88 19.35 -2.92
CA PHE A 14 -12.11 18.64 -1.89
C PHE A 14 -11.67 19.57 -0.76
N VAL A 15 -11.15 20.76 -1.10
CA VAL A 15 -10.73 21.76 -0.11
C VAL A 15 -11.91 22.21 0.76
N TYR A 16 -13.07 22.41 0.15
CA TYR A 16 -14.31 22.73 0.86
C TYR A 16 -14.69 21.63 1.87
N VAL A 17 -14.74 20.38 1.43
CA VAL A 17 -15.09 19.23 2.28
C VAL A 17 -14.10 19.07 3.43
N LEU A 18 -12.80 19.21 3.15
CA LEU A 18 -11.74 19.16 4.16
C LEU A 18 -11.90 20.28 5.19
N PHE A 19 -12.16 21.52 4.74
CA PHE A 19 -12.37 22.65 5.63
C PHE A 19 -13.59 22.45 6.55
N VAL A 20 -14.73 22.05 5.98
CA VAL A 20 -15.95 21.81 6.76
C VAL A 20 -15.77 20.67 7.77
N ALA A 21 -15.14 19.56 7.38
CA ALA A 21 -14.87 18.45 8.29
C ALA A 21 -13.95 18.88 9.45
N THR A 22 -12.94 19.71 9.16
CA THR A 22 -11.96 20.14 10.15
C THR A 22 -12.44 21.25 11.11
N LEU A 23 -13.63 21.84 10.88
CA LEU A 23 -14.29 22.70 11.87
C LEU A 23 -14.57 21.96 13.19
N GLY A 24 -14.74 20.64 13.16
CA GLY A 24 -14.92 19.82 14.36
C GLY A 24 -13.67 19.78 15.25
N PRO A 25 -12.48 19.40 14.74
CA PRO A 25 -11.20 19.57 15.43
C PRO A 25 -10.94 20.99 15.92
N LEU A 26 -11.32 22.01 15.14
CA LEU A 26 -11.25 23.41 15.58
C LEU A 26 -12.11 23.64 16.82
N LEU A 27 -13.36 23.17 16.82
CA LEU A 27 -14.25 23.26 17.98
C LEU A 27 -13.73 22.49 19.20
N PHE A 28 -13.09 21.33 18.99
CA PHE A 28 -12.40 20.62 20.06
C PHE A 28 -11.31 21.49 20.71
N GLY A 29 -10.46 22.13 19.90
CA GLY A 29 -9.43 23.04 20.40
C GLY A 29 -10.02 24.30 21.06
N PHE A 30 -11.10 24.81 20.50
CA PHE A 30 -11.84 25.96 21.02
C PHE A 30 -12.32 25.70 22.45
N HIS A 31 -13.14 24.65 22.61
CA HIS A 31 -13.70 24.27 23.91
C HIS A 31 -12.64 23.79 24.91
N LEU A 32 -11.49 23.31 24.44
CA LEU A 32 -10.39 22.95 25.34
C LEU A 32 -9.79 24.20 26.04
N ALA A 33 -9.75 25.35 25.36
CA ALA A 33 -9.08 26.56 25.84
C ALA A 33 -10.02 27.70 26.29
N GLU A 34 -11.34 27.58 26.06
CA GLU A 34 -12.31 28.68 26.26
C GLU A 34 -12.43 29.23 27.66
N LEU A 35 -12.13 28.42 28.67
CA LEU A 35 -12.18 28.85 30.05
C LEU A 35 -10.87 29.49 30.55
N ASN A 36 -9.76 29.35 29.81
CA ASN A 36 -8.43 29.75 30.27
C ASN A 36 -8.31 31.27 30.48
N ALA A 37 -8.54 32.07 29.43
CA ALA A 37 -8.43 33.53 29.50
C ALA A 37 -9.49 34.21 30.39
N PRO A 38 -10.79 33.83 30.34
CA PRO A 38 -11.82 34.47 31.16
C PRO A 38 -11.91 33.92 32.61
N GLU A 39 -10.99 33.06 33.06
CA GLU A 39 -11.03 32.42 34.39
C GLU A 39 -11.33 33.42 35.52
N ASP A 40 -10.54 34.50 35.61
CA ASP A 40 -10.67 35.47 36.71
C ASP A 40 -12.00 36.23 36.68
N VAL A 41 -12.57 36.44 35.49
CA VAL A 41 -13.85 37.13 35.30
C VAL A 41 -15.01 36.21 35.62
N ILE A 42 -14.96 34.96 35.15
CA ILE A 42 -16.01 33.97 35.41
C ILE A 42 -16.06 33.66 36.92
N ARG A 43 -14.92 33.54 37.59
CA ARG A 43 -14.84 33.16 39.02
C ARG A 43 -15.08 34.30 40.01
N CYS A 44 -15.39 35.52 39.54
CA CYS A 44 -15.53 36.72 40.37
C CYS A 44 -14.24 37.12 41.14
N LYS A 45 -13.06 36.89 40.58
CA LYS A 45 -11.78 37.22 41.24
C LYS A 45 -11.45 38.72 41.19
N LYS A 46 -11.88 39.40 40.13
CA LYS A 46 -11.81 40.86 40.01
C LYS A 46 -13.14 41.44 40.49
N ASP A 47 -13.14 42.10 41.64
CA ASP A 47 -14.33 42.76 42.23
C ASP A 47 -14.80 43.91 41.33
N SER A 48 -15.58 43.58 40.31
CA SER A 48 -16.33 44.54 39.51
C SER A 48 -17.74 44.57 40.06
N ILE A 49 -18.14 45.74 40.54
CA ILE A 49 -19.39 46.07 41.24
C ILE A 49 -20.57 45.20 40.79
N VAL A 50 -21.10 44.41 41.72
CA VAL A 50 -22.31 43.60 41.55
C VAL A 50 -23.52 44.54 41.48
N VAL A 51 -23.81 45.08 40.30
CA VAL A 51 -25.13 45.66 40.04
C VAL A 51 -26.01 44.51 39.57
N ALA A 52 -26.88 44.05 40.47
CA ALA A 52 -27.97 43.15 40.13
C ALA A 52 -28.92 43.88 39.16
N ALA A 53 -28.64 43.79 37.86
CA ALA A 53 -29.64 44.03 36.84
C ALA A 53 -30.43 42.72 36.65
N THR A 54 -31.72 42.85 36.39
CA THR A 54 -32.68 41.78 36.13
C THR A 54 -32.23 40.96 34.90
N GLY A 55 -31.38 39.95 35.10
CA GLY A 55 -30.75 39.15 34.04
C GLY A 55 -29.79 38.09 34.57
N LEU A 56 -29.00 37.47 33.67
CA LEU A 56 -27.98 36.48 34.02
C LEU A 56 -26.86 37.09 34.90
N PRO A 57 -26.24 36.32 35.82
CA PRO A 57 -25.23 36.84 36.74
C PRO A 57 -23.94 37.25 36.02
N GLN A 58 -23.30 38.32 36.53
CA GLN A 58 -22.06 38.86 35.96
C GLN A 58 -20.91 37.84 35.97
N CYS A 59 -20.81 37.08 37.05
CA CYS A 59 -19.81 36.06 37.29
C CYS A 59 -20.41 34.98 38.21
N ILE A 60 -19.77 33.82 38.29
CA ILE A 60 -20.20 32.65 39.08
C ILE A 60 -19.12 32.36 40.11
N ARG A 61 -19.42 32.58 41.40
CA ARG A 61 -18.44 32.34 42.49
C ARG A 61 -18.05 30.86 42.56
N MET A 62 -16.76 30.57 42.40
CA MET A 62 -16.23 29.20 42.36
C MET A 62 -14.85 29.10 43.02
N ASN A 63 -14.66 28.05 43.83
CA ASN A 63 -13.34 27.67 44.32
C ASN A 63 -12.54 26.89 43.25
N PRO A 64 -11.21 26.68 43.43
CA PRO A 64 -10.38 25.98 42.43
C PRO A 64 -10.87 24.56 42.11
N THR A 65 -11.43 23.84 43.09
CA THR A 65 -11.96 22.48 42.90
C THR A 65 -13.21 22.46 42.04
N GLN A 66 -14.13 23.41 42.26
CA GLN A 66 -15.34 23.58 41.45
C GLN A 66 -15.01 24.02 40.02
N TRP A 67 -14.01 24.90 39.88
CA TRP A 67 -13.50 25.31 38.56
C TRP A 67 -12.92 24.12 37.79
N GLY A 68 -12.05 23.34 38.46
CA GLY A 68 -11.53 22.09 37.91
C GLY A 68 -12.65 21.12 37.53
N ALA A 69 -13.69 20.97 38.37
CA ALA A 69 -14.83 20.11 38.06
C ALA A 69 -15.60 20.54 36.80
N VAL A 70 -15.82 21.85 36.59
CA VAL A 70 -16.44 22.37 35.36
C VAL A 70 -15.56 22.12 34.14
N GLY A 71 -14.24 22.32 34.26
CA GLY A 71 -13.28 21.97 33.22
C GLY A 71 -13.33 20.48 32.88
N SER A 72 -13.42 19.61 33.88
CA SER A 72 -13.43 18.15 33.75
C SER A 72 -14.74 17.56 33.23
N MET A 73 -15.87 18.26 33.34
CA MET A 73 -17.12 17.79 32.71
C MET A 73 -17.01 17.73 31.18
N TYR A 74 -16.24 18.65 30.58
CA TYR A 74 -15.94 18.59 29.15
C TYR A 74 -15.16 17.34 28.76
N THR A 75 -14.17 16.95 29.55
CA THR A 75 -13.35 15.76 29.27
C THR A 75 -14.14 14.47 29.52
N LEU A 76 -15.03 14.45 30.52
CA LEU A 76 -15.98 13.36 30.73
C LEU A 76 -16.93 13.21 29.54
N GLY A 77 -17.48 14.31 29.03
CA GLY A 77 -18.28 14.33 27.81
C GLY A 77 -17.48 13.80 26.61
N GLY A 78 -16.23 14.25 26.49
CA GLY A 78 -15.28 13.78 25.47
C GLY A 78 -15.07 12.28 25.48
N LEU A 79 -14.94 11.67 26.65
CA LEU A 79 -14.84 10.21 26.79
C LEU A 79 -16.10 9.50 26.27
N ILE A 80 -17.29 9.98 26.64
CA ILE A 80 -18.58 9.42 26.20
C ILE A 80 -18.70 9.55 24.66
N GLY A 81 -18.36 10.72 24.12
CA GLY A 81 -18.35 10.99 22.68
C GLY A 81 -17.39 10.08 21.93
N ALA A 82 -16.16 9.93 22.43
CA ALA A 82 -15.13 9.12 21.77
C ALA A 82 -15.47 7.62 21.75
N LEU A 83 -16.01 7.08 22.84
CA LEU A 83 -16.41 5.67 22.94
C LEU A 83 -17.63 5.33 22.05
N SER A 84 -18.55 6.28 21.87
CA SER A 84 -19.75 6.09 21.06
C SER A 84 -19.53 6.34 19.56
N ALA A 85 -18.56 7.17 19.20
CA ALA A 85 -18.33 7.60 17.81
C ALA A 85 -17.89 6.49 16.85
N GLY A 86 -17.08 5.53 17.29
CA GLY A 86 -16.62 4.42 16.45
C GLY A 86 -17.80 3.57 15.93
N PRO A 87 -18.62 2.98 16.81
CA PRO A 87 -19.80 2.22 16.40
C PRO A 87 -20.81 3.03 15.59
N LEU A 88 -21.04 4.30 15.93
CA LEU A 88 -21.95 5.16 15.19
C LEU A 88 -21.45 5.45 13.77
N SER A 89 -20.16 5.75 13.59
CA SER A 89 -19.58 6.05 12.28
C SER A 89 -19.52 4.83 11.35
N GLY A 90 -19.36 3.63 11.92
CA GLY A 90 -19.50 2.37 11.20
C GLY A 90 -20.93 2.09 10.75
N ARG A 91 -21.94 2.37 11.59
CA ARG A 91 -23.35 2.05 11.27
C ARG A 91 -24.03 3.08 10.39
N TYR A 92 -23.85 4.37 10.66
CA TYR A 92 -24.59 5.45 10.00
C TYR A 92 -23.78 6.23 8.95
N GLY A 93 -22.47 5.99 8.87
CA GLY A 93 -21.56 6.72 7.98
C GLY A 93 -20.85 7.87 8.69
N ARG A 94 -19.79 8.39 8.05
CA ARG A 94 -18.90 9.38 8.65
C ARG A 94 -19.56 10.75 8.65
N ARG A 95 -20.16 11.16 7.52
CA ARG A 95 -20.86 12.44 7.37
C ARG A 95 -22.04 12.58 8.32
N LYS A 96 -22.91 11.57 8.41
CA LYS A 96 -24.08 11.62 9.31
C LYS A 96 -23.66 11.68 10.78
N THR A 97 -22.59 10.97 11.13
CA THR A 97 -22.05 11.02 12.51
C THR A 97 -21.47 12.41 12.81
N MET A 98 -20.76 13.05 11.87
CA MET A 98 -20.34 14.44 12.03
C MET A 98 -21.53 15.42 12.14
N LEU A 99 -22.62 15.22 11.39
CA LEU A 99 -23.83 16.03 11.57
C LEU A 99 -24.40 15.90 12.98
N LEU A 100 -24.42 14.68 13.54
CA LEU A 100 -24.84 14.46 14.92
C LEU A 100 -23.95 15.21 15.93
N THR A 101 -22.62 15.27 15.71
CA THR A 101 -21.73 16.03 16.61
C THR A 101 -22.03 17.53 16.59
N THR A 102 -22.47 18.10 15.46
CA THR A 102 -22.83 19.53 15.37
C THR A 102 -24.01 19.92 16.26
N ILE A 103 -24.91 18.97 16.57
CA ILE A 103 -26.01 19.20 17.52
C ILE A 103 -25.43 19.48 18.91
N PHE A 104 -24.47 18.67 19.35
CA PHE A 104 -23.79 18.87 20.63
C PHE A 104 -22.94 20.15 20.65
N PHE A 105 -22.21 20.44 19.57
CA PHE A 105 -21.45 21.68 19.42
C PHE A 105 -22.31 22.95 19.34
N THR A 106 -23.61 22.83 19.06
CA THR A 106 -24.52 23.98 19.07
C THR A 106 -25.23 24.10 20.42
N LEU A 107 -25.75 22.99 20.95
CA LEU A 107 -26.50 22.99 22.21
C LEU A 107 -25.62 23.28 23.43
N GLY A 108 -24.41 22.71 23.50
CA GLY A 108 -23.50 22.90 24.62
C GLY A 108 -23.17 24.37 24.86
N PRO A 109 -22.69 25.10 23.83
CA PRO A 109 -22.43 26.54 23.92
C PRO A 109 -23.64 27.39 24.28
N VAL A 110 -24.85 26.99 23.89
CA VAL A 110 -26.09 27.68 24.30
C VAL A 110 -26.30 27.57 25.81
N PHE A 111 -26.11 26.38 26.40
CA PHE A 111 -26.18 26.20 27.84
C PHE A 111 -25.04 26.92 28.58
N GLU A 112 -23.83 26.90 28.03
CA GLU A 112 -22.67 27.56 28.62
C GLU A 112 -22.83 29.09 28.64
N ALA A 113 -23.15 29.70 27.50
CA ALA A 113 -23.37 31.14 27.38
C ALA A 113 -24.59 31.61 28.19
N GLY A 114 -25.63 30.78 28.28
CA GLY A 114 -26.85 31.04 29.06
C GLY A 114 -26.77 30.67 30.54
N SER A 115 -25.61 30.22 31.05
CA SER A 115 -25.52 29.63 32.39
C SER A 115 -25.73 30.64 33.54
N PRO A 116 -26.70 30.39 34.45
CA PRO A 116 -26.88 31.19 35.66
C PRO A 116 -26.14 30.63 36.89
N ASN A 117 -25.68 29.38 36.82
CA ASN A 117 -25.03 28.71 37.94
C ASN A 117 -24.01 27.67 37.46
N ILE A 118 -23.24 27.13 38.40
CA ILE A 118 -22.19 26.14 38.17
C ILE A 118 -22.74 24.90 37.45
N GLY A 119 -23.93 24.42 37.83
CA GLY A 119 -24.53 23.20 37.29
C GLY A 119 -24.88 23.30 35.81
N VAL A 120 -25.48 24.40 35.38
CA VAL A 120 -25.81 24.63 33.96
C VAL A 120 -24.54 24.81 33.12
N LEU A 121 -23.54 25.52 33.65
CA LEU A 121 -22.24 25.66 32.97
C LEU A 121 -21.56 24.29 32.82
N ALA A 122 -21.53 23.49 33.89
CA ALA A 122 -20.96 22.14 33.88
C ALA A 122 -21.69 21.20 32.91
N PHE A 123 -23.02 21.30 32.84
CA PHE A 123 -23.84 20.53 31.90
C PHE A 123 -23.61 20.94 30.44
N GLY A 124 -23.51 22.24 30.17
CA GLY A 124 -23.13 22.74 28.85
C GLY A 124 -21.76 22.21 28.42
N ARG A 125 -20.77 22.26 29.32
CA ARG A 125 -19.43 21.68 29.11
C ARG A 125 -19.47 20.19 28.81
N LEU A 126 -20.29 19.42 29.53
CA LEU A 126 -20.50 18.00 29.25
C LEU A 126 -21.03 17.77 27.82
N ILE A 127 -22.03 18.53 27.38
CA ILE A 127 -22.60 18.44 26.04
C ILE A 127 -21.56 18.80 24.98
N SER A 128 -20.88 19.94 25.12
CA SER A 128 -19.79 20.36 24.21
C SER A 128 -18.70 19.29 24.15
N GLY A 129 -18.40 18.65 25.28
CA GLY A 129 -17.49 17.53 25.41
C GLY A 129 -17.89 16.33 24.56
N VAL A 130 -19.16 15.91 24.60
CA VAL A 130 -19.65 14.78 23.78
C VAL A 130 -19.44 15.04 22.28
N GLY A 131 -19.73 16.26 21.82
CA GLY A 131 -19.46 16.66 20.43
C GLY A 131 -17.97 16.62 20.09
N ALA A 132 -17.14 17.17 20.96
CA ALA A 132 -15.69 17.24 20.78
C ALA A 132 -15.03 15.85 20.74
N GLY A 133 -15.39 14.98 21.70
CA GLY A 133 -14.96 13.59 21.78
C GLY A 133 -15.28 12.78 20.54
N ALA A 134 -16.52 12.88 20.07
CA ALA A 134 -16.93 12.19 18.87
C ALA A 134 -16.23 12.75 17.62
N SER A 135 -16.06 14.07 17.55
CA SER A 135 -15.42 14.73 16.40
C SER A 135 -13.96 14.32 16.22
N VAL A 136 -13.16 14.23 17.29
CA VAL A 136 -11.73 13.85 17.18
C VAL A 136 -11.51 12.39 16.83
N VAL A 137 -12.55 11.55 16.92
CA VAL A 137 -12.53 10.17 16.40
C VAL A 137 -12.92 10.13 14.92
N VAL A 138 -14.06 10.74 14.57
CA VAL A 138 -14.66 10.58 13.23
C VAL A 138 -13.94 11.39 12.16
N VAL A 139 -13.49 12.60 12.48
CA VAL A 139 -12.91 13.51 11.48
C VAL A 139 -11.59 12.98 10.91
N PRO A 140 -10.62 12.47 11.72
CA PRO A 140 -9.41 11.86 11.16
C PRO A 140 -9.71 10.66 10.26
N ILE A 141 -10.68 9.82 10.62
CA ILE A 141 -11.13 8.68 9.79
C ILE A 141 -11.65 9.20 8.46
N TYR A 142 -12.56 10.17 8.51
CA TYR A 142 -13.12 10.78 7.31
C TYR A 142 -12.04 11.39 6.40
N ILE A 143 -11.10 12.16 6.95
CA ILE A 143 -9.98 12.75 6.20
C ILE A 143 -9.14 11.64 5.55
N SER A 144 -8.82 10.56 6.26
CA SER A 144 -8.02 9.45 5.73
C SER A 144 -8.70 8.66 4.60
N GLU A 145 -10.03 8.72 4.53
CA GLU A 145 -10.86 8.06 3.51
C GLU A 145 -11.12 8.93 2.28
N ILE A 146 -11.07 10.27 2.41
CA ILE A 146 -11.21 11.20 1.28
C ILE A 146 -9.86 11.67 0.72
N ALA A 147 -8.79 11.65 1.51
CA ALA A 147 -7.47 12.15 1.11
C ALA A 147 -6.79 11.23 0.07
N PRO A 148 -6.03 11.80 -0.90
CA PRO A 148 -5.24 11.01 -1.85
C PRO A 148 -4.27 10.05 -1.15
N PRO A 149 -4.02 8.83 -1.67
CA PRO A 149 -3.22 7.82 -0.97
C PRO A 149 -1.79 8.27 -0.69
N ALA A 150 -1.18 9.03 -1.61
CA ALA A 150 0.17 9.55 -1.48
C ALA A 150 0.33 10.66 -0.42
N GLU A 151 -0.77 11.31 -0.03
CA GLU A 151 -0.75 12.53 0.80
C GLU A 151 -1.58 12.41 2.09
N LYS A 152 -1.99 11.18 2.46
CA LYS A 152 -2.79 10.92 3.67
C LYS A 152 -2.14 11.46 4.95
N GLY A 153 -0.82 11.35 5.08
CA GLY A 153 -0.08 11.87 6.24
C GLY A 153 -0.15 13.40 6.34
N PHE A 154 0.01 14.10 5.22
CA PHE A 154 -0.08 15.57 5.16
C PHE A 154 -1.49 16.06 5.51
N PHE A 155 -2.53 15.49 4.88
CA PHE A 155 -3.91 15.88 5.18
C PHE A 155 -4.34 15.46 6.59
N GLY A 156 -3.84 14.35 7.11
CA GLY A 156 -4.07 13.94 8.50
C GLY A 156 -3.62 14.99 9.52
N ALA A 157 -2.51 15.69 9.24
CA ALA A 157 -1.99 16.75 10.10
C ALA A 157 -2.93 17.96 10.24
N PHE A 158 -3.86 18.19 9.29
CA PHE A 158 -4.84 19.27 9.37
C PHE A 158 -5.74 19.16 10.60
N THR A 159 -5.97 17.95 11.12
CA THR A 159 -6.71 17.76 12.38
C THR A 159 -6.03 18.53 13.51
N GLN A 160 -4.73 18.32 13.72
CA GLN A 160 -3.98 18.98 14.79
C GLN A 160 -3.79 20.48 14.53
N ILE A 161 -3.56 20.87 13.27
CA ILE A 161 -3.46 22.28 12.88
C ILE A 161 -4.76 23.02 13.23
N MET A 162 -5.91 22.44 12.91
CA MET A 162 -7.21 23.06 13.18
C MET A 162 -7.55 23.07 14.67
N CYS A 163 -7.16 22.04 15.45
CA CYS A 163 -7.21 22.11 16.92
C CYS A 163 -6.43 23.32 17.45
N ASN A 164 -5.20 23.53 16.98
CA ASN A 164 -4.36 24.65 17.41
C ASN A 164 -4.95 26.00 16.98
N ILE A 165 -5.55 26.09 15.79
CA ILE A 165 -6.28 27.28 15.34
C ILE A 165 -7.46 27.57 16.28
N GLY A 166 -8.22 26.54 16.68
CA GLY A 166 -9.32 26.69 17.65
C GLY A 166 -8.86 27.25 18.99
N ILE A 167 -7.74 26.75 19.52
CA ILE A 167 -7.12 27.27 20.74
C ILE A 167 -6.76 28.75 20.56
N LEU A 168 -6.09 29.10 19.46
CA LEU A 168 -5.68 30.48 19.17
C LEU A 168 -6.88 31.42 19.04
N VAL A 169 -7.91 31.04 18.28
CA VAL A 169 -9.14 31.85 18.09
C VAL A 169 -9.77 32.16 19.43
N THR A 170 -9.87 31.16 20.30
CA THR A 170 -10.49 31.31 21.61
C THR A 170 -9.67 32.18 22.55
N GLN A 171 -8.35 32.03 22.54
CA GLN A 171 -7.47 32.89 23.33
C GLN A 171 -7.49 34.33 22.83
N LEU A 172 -7.60 34.55 21.52
CA LEU A 172 -7.75 35.88 20.94
C LEU A 172 -9.07 36.53 21.37
N LEU A 173 -10.18 35.80 21.30
CA LEU A 173 -11.47 36.25 21.84
C LEU A 173 -11.38 36.51 23.34
N GLY A 174 -10.71 35.62 24.08
CA GLY A 174 -10.41 35.78 25.50
C GLY A 174 -9.67 37.06 25.82
N TYR A 175 -8.66 37.44 25.03
CA TYR A 175 -7.90 38.66 25.23
C TYR A 175 -8.78 39.92 25.12
N PHE A 176 -9.69 39.98 24.15
CA PHE A 176 -10.55 41.16 23.93
C PHE A 176 -11.85 41.16 24.75
N LEU A 177 -12.46 39.98 24.98
CA LEU A 177 -13.82 39.84 25.50
C LEU A 177 -13.87 39.36 26.97
N SER A 178 -12.75 39.14 27.64
CA SER A 178 -12.72 38.78 29.08
C SER A 178 -12.98 39.97 30.00
N HIS A 179 -14.13 40.64 29.83
CA HIS A 179 -14.57 41.76 30.67
C HIS A 179 -16.10 41.72 30.84
N GLY A 180 -16.60 42.06 32.05
CA GLY A 180 -18.04 42.15 32.32
C GLY A 180 -18.80 40.86 31.97
N GLN A 181 -19.84 40.98 31.15
CA GLN A 181 -20.64 39.85 30.64
C GLN A 181 -20.19 39.32 29.26
N TYR A 182 -19.18 39.93 28.64
CA TYR A 182 -18.73 39.55 27.30
C TYR A 182 -18.06 38.17 27.23
N TRP A 183 -17.66 37.59 28.37
CA TRP A 183 -17.17 36.20 28.40
C TRP A 183 -18.22 35.19 27.87
N ARG A 184 -19.51 35.50 27.99
CA ARG A 184 -20.58 34.67 27.42
C ARG A 184 -20.55 34.64 25.89
N VAL A 185 -20.08 35.72 25.25
CA VAL A 185 -19.92 35.81 23.78
C VAL A 185 -18.80 34.89 23.31
N ILE A 186 -17.73 34.74 24.11
CA ILE A 186 -16.67 33.76 23.83
C ILE A 186 -17.30 32.37 23.71
N LEU A 187 -18.04 31.93 24.74
CA LEU A 187 -18.68 30.61 24.74
C LEU A 187 -19.69 30.45 23.60
N ALA A 188 -20.54 31.47 23.37
CA ALA A 188 -21.53 31.45 22.29
C ALA A 188 -20.90 31.34 20.89
N THR A 189 -19.67 31.83 20.69
CA THR A 189 -18.97 31.76 19.41
C THR A 189 -18.70 30.31 18.99
N GLY A 190 -18.43 29.42 19.94
CA GLY A 190 -18.33 27.98 19.66
C GLY A 190 -19.62 27.42 19.03
N GLY A 191 -20.79 27.84 19.53
CA GLY A 191 -22.08 27.44 18.97
C GLY A 191 -22.31 27.95 17.54
N ILE A 192 -21.84 29.16 17.23
CA ILE A 192 -21.92 29.74 15.88
C ILE A 192 -21.06 28.94 14.90
N ILE A 193 -19.84 28.56 15.31
CA ILE A 193 -18.95 27.73 14.50
C ILE A 193 -19.58 26.32 14.30
N GLY A 194 -20.20 25.76 15.35
CA GLY A 194 -20.94 24.49 15.26
C GLY A 194 -22.10 24.55 14.26
N LEU A 195 -22.86 25.64 14.26
CA LEU A 195 -23.93 25.86 13.28
C LEU A 195 -23.40 26.01 11.85
N ALA A 196 -22.30 26.75 11.67
CA ALA A 196 -21.64 26.88 10.38
C ALA A 196 -21.14 25.53 9.85
N GLN A 197 -20.58 24.68 10.73
CA GLN A 197 -20.21 23.32 10.39
C GLN A 197 -21.44 22.49 9.99
N SER A 198 -22.55 22.61 10.71
CA SER A 198 -23.80 21.90 10.39
C SER A 198 -24.27 22.23 8.97
N VAL A 199 -24.37 23.53 8.64
CA VAL A 199 -24.73 24.02 7.30
C VAL A 199 -23.75 23.52 6.24
N GLY A 200 -22.45 23.55 6.50
CA GLY A 200 -21.44 23.04 5.58
C GLY A 200 -21.55 21.52 5.32
N LEU A 201 -21.85 20.74 6.36
CA LEU A 201 -21.98 19.29 6.26
C LEU A 201 -23.21 18.87 5.45
N PHE A 202 -24.25 19.70 5.36
CA PHE A 202 -25.38 19.45 4.45
C PHE A 202 -24.98 19.44 2.97
N LEU A 203 -23.95 20.20 2.58
CA LEU A 203 -23.43 20.24 1.20
C LEU A 203 -22.21 19.32 0.99
N SER A 204 -21.74 18.68 2.05
CA SER A 204 -20.61 17.74 2.01
C SER A 204 -21.06 16.34 1.60
N VAL A 205 -20.12 15.52 1.12
CA VAL A 205 -20.35 14.13 0.70
C VAL A 205 -20.04 13.12 1.79
N GLU A 206 -20.59 11.92 1.64
CA GLU A 206 -20.20 10.78 2.47
C GLU A 206 -18.86 10.18 2.00
N SER A 207 -18.18 9.45 2.88
CA SER A 207 -16.93 8.77 2.56
C SER A 207 -17.09 7.78 1.39
N PRO A 208 -16.26 7.86 0.33
CA PRO A 208 -16.27 6.91 -0.78
C PRO A 208 -16.00 5.48 -0.32
N SER A 209 -15.02 5.28 0.56
CA SER A 209 -14.67 3.96 1.11
C SER A 209 -15.83 3.36 1.89
N TYR A 210 -16.54 4.15 2.69
CA TYR A 210 -17.74 3.69 3.42
C TYR A 210 -18.88 3.27 2.48
N LEU A 211 -19.10 4.05 1.41
CA LEU A 211 -20.14 3.73 0.43
C LEU A 211 -19.80 2.44 -0.34
N ALA A 212 -18.53 2.24 -0.69
CA ALA A 212 -18.06 1.00 -1.30
C ALA A 212 -18.26 -0.21 -0.35
N ASP A 213 -17.92 -0.04 0.93
CA ASP A 213 -18.13 -1.06 1.98
C ASP A 213 -19.59 -1.49 2.17
N ASN A 214 -20.52 -0.56 1.92
CA ASN A 214 -21.97 -0.80 2.03
C ASN A 214 -22.59 -1.31 0.72
N GLY A 215 -21.81 -1.52 -0.34
CA GLY A 215 -22.28 -1.99 -1.64
C GLY A 215 -22.82 -0.89 -2.57
N GLU A 216 -22.67 0.40 -2.22
CA GLU A 216 -23.03 1.54 -3.07
C GLU A 216 -21.86 1.98 -3.99
N SER A 217 -21.22 1.02 -4.69
CA SER A 217 -19.97 1.24 -5.45
C SER A 217 -20.07 2.30 -6.55
N ILE A 218 -21.21 2.40 -7.24
CA ILE A 218 -21.46 3.41 -8.29
C ILE A 218 -21.41 4.82 -7.71
N LYS A 219 -22.05 5.00 -6.55
CA LYS A 219 -22.10 6.28 -5.84
C LYS A 219 -20.75 6.64 -5.24
N ALA A 220 -20.03 5.64 -4.73
CA ALA A 220 -18.65 5.78 -4.26
C ALA A 220 -17.72 6.28 -5.39
N LYS A 221 -17.77 5.65 -6.58
CA LYS A 221 -17.01 6.09 -7.77
C LYS A 221 -17.36 7.52 -8.18
N ARG A 222 -18.65 7.87 -8.25
CA ARG A 222 -19.11 9.23 -8.59
C ARG A 222 -18.57 10.28 -7.63
N ILE A 223 -18.66 10.02 -6.33
CA ILE A 223 -18.15 10.94 -5.30
C ILE A 223 -16.63 11.03 -5.36
N LEU A 224 -15.93 9.92 -5.59
CA LEU A 224 -14.48 9.93 -5.74
C LEU A 224 -14.03 10.77 -6.95
N ARG A 225 -14.71 10.63 -8.10
CA ARG A 225 -14.49 11.50 -9.28
C ARG A 225 -14.75 12.97 -8.96
N GLN A 226 -15.78 13.27 -8.18
CA GLN A 226 -16.07 14.65 -7.76
C GLN A 226 -14.95 15.23 -6.85
N LEU A 227 -14.37 14.42 -5.97
CA LEU A 227 -13.27 14.83 -5.09
C LEU A 227 -11.93 14.97 -5.81
N ARG A 228 -11.61 14.06 -6.74
CA ARG A 228 -10.34 14.03 -7.49
C ARG A 228 -10.34 14.89 -8.74
N GLY A 229 -11.52 15.18 -9.29
CA GLY A 229 -11.72 15.90 -10.56
C GLY A 229 -11.99 14.93 -11.71
N SER A 230 -12.73 15.40 -12.72
CA SER A 230 -13.30 14.58 -13.81
C SER A 230 -12.25 13.83 -14.64
N ASN A 231 -11.01 14.32 -14.67
CA ASN A 231 -9.93 13.80 -15.50
C ASN A 231 -8.87 13.01 -14.70
N ALA A 232 -9.06 12.84 -13.39
CA ALA A 232 -8.10 12.14 -12.54
C ALA A 232 -8.29 10.61 -12.65
N ASN A 233 -7.18 9.88 -12.75
CA ASN A 233 -7.21 8.42 -12.72
C ASN A 233 -7.59 7.94 -11.30
N ILE A 234 -8.77 7.33 -11.16
CA ILE A 234 -9.28 6.79 -9.89
C ILE A 234 -9.21 5.26 -9.83
N ASP A 235 -8.77 4.61 -10.90
CA ASP A 235 -8.94 3.16 -11.08
C ASP A 235 -8.12 2.38 -10.06
N ASP A 236 -6.92 2.84 -9.73
CA ASP A 236 -6.06 2.22 -8.71
C ASP A 236 -6.68 2.32 -7.29
N GLU A 237 -7.37 3.41 -7.00
CA GLU A 237 -8.02 3.64 -5.70
C GLU A 237 -9.33 2.84 -5.58
N VAL A 238 -10.10 2.73 -6.67
CA VAL A 238 -11.32 1.90 -6.74
C VAL A 238 -10.99 0.41 -6.67
N ARG A 239 -9.90 -0.03 -7.32
CA ARG A 239 -9.41 -1.43 -7.22
C ARG A 239 -9.07 -1.82 -5.79
N SER A 240 -8.59 -0.87 -4.98
CA SER A 240 -8.27 -1.12 -3.56
C SER A 240 -9.48 -1.51 -2.71
N TRP A 241 -10.71 -1.18 -3.16
CA TRP A 241 -11.94 -1.52 -2.45
C TRP A 241 -12.46 -2.93 -2.77
N GLY A 242 -11.77 -3.70 -3.63
CA GLY A 242 -12.23 -5.02 -4.06
C GLY A 242 -13.51 -4.99 -4.89
N ALA A 243 -13.92 -3.81 -5.38
CA ALA A 243 -15.06 -3.66 -6.26
C ALA A 243 -14.68 -4.17 -7.66
N ASP A 244 -15.13 -5.38 -7.98
CA ASP A 244 -15.05 -5.94 -9.33
C ASP A 244 -15.61 -4.93 -10.35
N ASP A 245 -14.91 -4.78 -11.45
CA ASP A 245 -15.15 -3.83 -12.55
C ASP A 245 -16.42 -4.15 -13.38
N SER A 246 -17.40 -4.82 -12.77
CA SER A 246 -18.61 -5.35 -13.42
C SER A 246 -19.74 -4.34 -13.58
N THR A 247 -19.58 -3.10 -13.12
CA THR A 247 -20.64 -2.08 -13.15
C THR A 247 -20.09 -0.72 -13.54
N ASP A 248 -19.80 -0.56 -14.83
CA ASP A 248 -19.88 0.72 -15.53
C ASP A 248 -20.10 0.39 -17.02
N VAL A 249 -21.35 0.55 -17.49
CA VAL A 249 -21.74 1.25 -18.74
C VAL A 249 -23.28 1.39 -18.87
N ASN A 250 -24.15 0.59 -18.24
CA ASN A 250 -25.61 0.63 -18.58
C ASN A 250 -26.62 1.18 -17.54
N ASP A 251 -26.23 1.57 -16.33
CA ASP A 251 -27.23 1.87 -15.28
C ASP A 251 -27.70 3.33 -15.19
N GLU A 252 -27.14 4.26 -15.98
CA GLU A 252 -27.70 5.63 -16.03
C GLU A 252 -29.05 5.68 -16.80
N GLU A 253 -29.34 4.71 -17.67
CA GLU A 253 -30.67 4.57 -18.32
C GLU A 253 -31.65 3.65 -17.56
N GLN A 254 -31.16 2.68 -16.77
CA GLN A 254 -32.03 1.70 -16.12
C GLN A 254 -32.60 2.12 -14.76
N THR A 255 -32.08 3.20 -14.16
CA THR A 255 -32.60 3.70 -12.86
C THR A 255 -33.85 4.59 -13.02
N LEU A 256 -34.16 5.06 -14.23
CA LEU A 256 -35.36 5.86 -14.51
C LEU A 256 -36.62 5.02 -14.83
N LEU A 257 -36.48 3.68 -14.93
CA LEU A 257 -37.56 2.78 -15.39
C LEU A 257 -37.98 1.72 -14.35
N ARG A 258 -37.62 1.88 -13.07
CA ARG A 258 -38.15 1.01 -12.01
C ARG A 258 -39.28 1.72 -11.27
N GLU A 259 -40.49 1.47 -11.75
CA GLU A 259 -41.70 1.61 -10.94
C GLU A 259 -41.63 0.68 -9.72
N GLU A 260 -42.24 1.18 -8.65
CA GLU A 260 -42.35 0.57 -7.32
C GLU A 260 -43.07 -0.78 -7.37
N ASP A 261 -42.51 -1.75 -6.64
CA ASP A 261 -43.12 -2.96 -6.04
C ASP A 261 -42.30 -4.22 -6.36
N GLU A 262 -41.38 -4.56 -5.45
CA GLU A 262 -41.03 -5.95 -5.05
C GLU A 262 -39.95 -5.88 -3.95
N PRO A 263 -40.14 -6.52 -2.78
CA PRO A 263 -39.15 -6.51 -1.70
C PRO A 263 -37.96 -7.39 -2.08
N SER A 264 -36.84 -6.76 -2.44
CA SER A 264 -35.60 -7.45 -2.77
C SER A 264 -35.09 -8.30 -1.60
N THR A 265 -35.08 -9.62 -1.78
CA THR A 265 -34.34 -10.57 -0.94
C THR A 265 -32.85 -10.17 -0.85
N PRO A 266 -32.22 -10.17 0.33
CA PRO A 266 -30.81 -9.81 0.47
C PRO A 266 -29.94 -10.89 -0.16
N LYS A 267 -29.05 -10.50 -1.09
CA LYS A 267 -27.96 -11.36 -1.56
C LYS A 267 -27.07 -11.79 -0.36
N PRO A 268 -26.52 -13.01 -0.35
CA PRO A 268 -25.65 -13.47 0.74
C PRO A 268 -24.40 -12.60 0.81
N LYS A 269 -24.09 -12.06 1.99
CA LYS A 269 -22.82 -11.39 2.28
C LYS A 269 -21.67 -12.36 2.03
N GLN A 270 -20.83 -12.09 1.03
CA GLN A 270 -19.50 -12.71 0.95
C GLN A 270 -18.70 -12.30 2.20
N SER A 271 -18.02 -13.28 2.78
CA SER A 271 -17.32 -13.24 4.06
C SER A 271 -16.28 -12.12 4.14
N LYS A 272 -16.58 -11.07 4.92
CA LYS A 272 -15.57 -10.16 5.47
C LYS A 272 -14.71 -10.94 6.46
N GLU A 273 -13.40 -10.67 6.50
CA GLU A 273 -12.65 -10.88 7.73
C GLU A 273 -13.31 -10.00 8.79
N ASP A 274 -13.85 -10.62 9.84
CA ASP A 274 -14.66 -9.93 10.84
C ASP A 274 -13.81 -8.86 11.56
N ALA A 275 -14.25 -7.61 11.50
CA ALA A 275 -13.63 -6.51 12.25
C ALA A 275 -13.56 -6.89 13.75
N LEU A 276 -12.35 -6.89 14.30
CA LEU A 276 -12.11 -7.41 15.65
C LEU A 276 -12.73 -6.48 16.70
N SER A 277 -13.44 -7.07 17.66
CA SER A 277 -13.94 -6.34 18.82
C SER A 277 -12.79 -5.89 19.73
N ILE A 278 -13.02 -4.87 20.56
CA ILE A 278 -12.01 -4.36 21.52
C ILE A 278 -11.44 -5.51 22.37
N VAL A 279 -12.29 -6.43 22.85
CA VAL A 279 -11.84 -7.57 23.67
C VAL A 279 -11.00 -8.57 22.87
N GLN A 280 -11.36 -8.78 21.60
CA GLN A 280 -10.64 -9.68 20.71
C GLN A 280 -9.25 -9.12 20.35
N VAL A 281 -9.09 -7.80 20.23
CA VAL A 281 -7.79 -7.17 19.98
C VAL A 281 -6.77 -7.46 21.09
N PHE A 282 -7.18 -7.42 22.36
CA PHE A 282 -6.28 -7.74 23.49
C PHE A 282 -6.06 -9.24 23.68
N SER A 283 -6.99 -10.05 23.20
CA SER A 283 -6.89 -11.51 23.25
C SER A 283 -6.03 -12.06 22.10
N HIS A 284 -5.85 -11.29 21.03
CA HIS A 284 -5.08 -11.71 19.86
C HIS A 284 -3.56 -11.54 20.09
N PRO A 285 -2.75 -12.61 19.95
CA PRO A 285 -1.30 -12.57 20.18
C PRO A 285 -0.52 -11.60 19.28
N ASP A 286 -1.08 -11.28 18.11
CA ASP A 286 -0.44 -10.40 17.12
C ASP A 286 -0.75 -8.91 17.36
N TYR A 287 -1.92 -8.56 17.91
CA TYR A 287 -2.38 -7.16 17.99
C TYR A 287 -2.22 -6.52 19.37
N TYR A 288 -2.13 -7.31 20.46
CA TYR A 288 -2.09 -6.75 21.82
C TYR A 288 -0.87 -5.84 22.07
N LYS A 289 0.32 -6.18 21.51
CA LYS A 289 1.53 -5.34 21.63
C LYS A 289 1.36 -4.00 20.91
N ALA A 290 0.72 -4.02 19.75
CA ALA A 290 0.41 -2.82 18.98
C ALA A 290 -0.60 -1.92 19.71
N ALA A 291 -1.66 -2.52 20.26
CA ALA A 291 -2.65 -1.78 21.04
C ALA A 291 -2.03 -1.11 22.27
N ILE A 292 -1.17 -1.81 23.02
CA ILE A 292 -0.44 -1.25 24.17
C ILE A 292 0.46 -0.08 23.73
N ALA A 293 1.19 -0.22 22.62
CA ALA A 293 2.05 0.85 22.12
C ALA A 293 1.26 2.13 21.80
N VAL A 294 0.12 2.02 21.10
CA VAL A 294 -0.73 3.17 20.76
C VAL A 294 -1.34 3.80 22.02
N ILE A 295 -1.84 2.99 22.97
CA ILE A 295 -2.37 3.49 24.25
C ILE A 295 -1.30 4.27 25.01
N MET A 296 -0.09 3.74 25.12
CA MET A 296 1.00 4.39 25.87
C MET A 296 1.46 5.68 25.22
N VAL A 297 1.46 5.77 23.89
CA VAL A 297 1.73 7.01 23.16
C VAL A 297 0.64 8.06 23.39
N MET A 298 -0.64 7.65 23.40
CA MET A 298 -1.76 8.54 23.73
C MET A 298 -1.74 9.02 25.18
N LEU A 299 -1.32 8.18 26.13
CA LEU A 299 -1.09 8.57 27.52
C LEU A 299 0.08 9.54 27.63
N ALA A 300 1.20 9.28 26.93
CA ALA A 300 2.36 10.17 26.90
C ALA A 300 1.99 11.57 26.39
N GLN A 301 1.14 11.66 25.37
CA GLN A 301 0.65 12.92 24.83
C GLN A 301 0.00 13.79 25.93
N GLN A 302 -0.87 13.22 26.76
CA GLN A 302 -1.63 13.99 27.75
C GLN A 302 -0.88 14.18 29.08
N LEU A 303 -0.22 13.11 29.56
CA LEU A 303 0.50 13.09 30.83
C LEU A 303 1.88 13.77 30.77
N SER A 304 2.35 14.13 29.58
CA SER A 304 3.49 15.05 29.42
C SER A 304 3.18 16.48 29.92
N GLY A 305 1.90 16.81 30.12
CA GLY A 305 1.46 18.06 30.77
C GLY A 305 1.01 19.16 29.81
N ILE A 306 0.82 18.90 28.52
CA ILE A 306 0.40 19.94 27.56
C ILE A 306 -0.90 20.65 27.93
N ASN A 307 -1.89 19.92 28.45
CA ASN A 307 -3.16 20.51 28.87
C ASN A 307 -3.02 21.48 30.05
N SER A 308 -1.96 21.37 30.86
CA SER A 308 -1.72 22.34 31.92
C SER A 308 -1.53 23.76 31.38
N ILE A 309 -0.81 23.89 30.27
CA ILE A 309 -0.54 25.18 29.62
C ILE A 309 -1.75 25.60 28.77
N VAL A 310 -2.34 24.68 28.01
CA VAL A 310 -3.49 25.01 27.13
C VAL A 310 -4.72 25.42 27.94
N MET A 311 -4.99 24.75 29.07
CA MET A 311 -6.19 25.02 29.89
C MET A 311 -5.96 26.08 30.97
N TYR A 312 -4.74 26.20 31.51
CA TYR A 312 -4.45 27.04 32.68
C TYR A 312 -3.24 27.96 32.50
N GLY A 313 -2.71 28.10 31.28
CA GLY A 313 -1.49 28.87 31.01
C GLY A 313 -1.54 30.35 31.41
N VAL A 314 -2.70 31.01 31.33
CA VAL A 314 -2.82 32.41 31.76
C VAL A 314 -2.68 32.50 33.28
N SER A 315 -3.42 31.67 34.03
CA SER A 315 -3.39 31.69 35.49
C SER A 315 -2.08 31.17 36.08
N LEU A 316 -1.38 30.27 35.38
CA LEU A 316 -0.04 29.80 35.77
C LEU A 316 1.01 30.92 35.76
N LEU A 317 0.94 31.81 34.76
CA LEU A 317 1.97 32.84 34.52
C LEU A 317 1.55 34.22 35.02
N ALA A 318 0.32 34.37 35.53
CA ALA A 318 -0.23 35.64 36.01
C ALA A 318 0.67 36.28 37.09
N ASP A 319 1.15 35.50 38.05
CA ASP A 319 1.99 35.98 39.15
C ASP A 319 3.41 36.39 38.72
N LEU A 320 3.88 35.96 37.55
CA LEU A 320 5.25 36.17 37.05
C LEU A 320 5.34 37.22 35.93
N LEU A 321 4.29 37.34 35.13
CA LEU A 321 4.27 38.16 33.91
C LEU A 321 3.14 39.20 33.90
N GLU A 322 2.36 39.32 34.98
CA GLU A 322 1.25 40.27 35.15
C GLU A 322 0.40 40.40 33.86
N SER A 323 0.28 41.61 33.30
CA SER A 323 -0.51 41.92 32.09
C SER A 323 -0.04 41.21 30.82
N ASN A 324 1.18 40.68 30.80
CA ASN A 324 1.77 40.03 29.63
C ASN A 324 1.48 38.52 29.55
N SER A 325 0.90 37.92 30.60
CA SER A 325 0.59 36.48 30.66
C SER A 325 -0.37 36.04 29.54
N ALA A 326 -1.44 36.81 29.28
CA ALA A 326 -2.39 36.52 28.20
C ALA A 326 -1.76 36.67 26.81
N LEU A 327 -0.92 37.71 26.62
CA LEU A 327 -0.20 37.93 25.35
C LEU A 327 0.82 36.82 25.06
N LEU A 328 1.53 36.36 26.11
CA LEU A 328 2.45 35.24 26.00
C LEU A 328 1.72 33.95 25.63
N ASN A 329 0.57 33.67 26.23
CA ASN A 329 -0.21 32.47 25.89
C ASN A 329 -0.72 32.52 24.43
N LEU A 330 -1.12 33.71 23.95
CA LEU A 330 -1.45 33.91 22.54
C LEU A 330 -0.24 33.64 21.62
N ALA A 331 0.94 34.12 21.99
CA ALA A 331 2.17 33.87 21.26
C ALA A 331 2.56 32.37 21.24
N VAL A 332 2.36 31.68 22.37
CA VAL A 332 2.57 30.23 22.50
C VAL A 332 1.65 29.46 21.55
N SER A 333 0.37 29.82 21.46
CA SER A 333 -0.58 29.17 20.55
C SER A 333 -0.28 29.46 19.08
N ALA A 334 0.10 30.70 18.75
CA ALA A 334 0.53 31.06 17.39
C ALA A 334 1.79 30.28 16.99
N LEU A 335 2.77 30.19 17.89
CA LEU A 335 3.99 29.40 17.67
C LEU A 335 3.67 27.92 17.47
N ASN A 336 2.74 27.36 18.25
CA ASN A 336 2.31 25.98 18.12
C ASN A 336 1.78 25.67 16.70
N ILE A 337 0.99 26.57 16.11
CA ILE A 337 0.51 26.43 14.73
C ILE A 337 1.68 26.43 13.74
N ILE A 338 2.59 27.40 13.86
CA ILE A 338 3.75 27.55 12.96
C ILE A 338 4.64 26.31 13.02
N VAL A 339 4.97 25.84 14.22
CA VAL A 339 5.82 24.67 14.41
C VAL A 339 5.10 23.40 13.93
N THR A 340 3.81 23.22 14.24
CA THR A 340 3.04 22.05 13.80
C THR A 340 2.96 22.00 12.27
N ALA A 341 2.64 23.12 11.61
CA ALA A 341 2.56 23.18 10.15
C ALA A 341 3.94 23.00 9.49
N GLY A 342 4.98 23.63 10.04
CA GLY A 342 6.36 23.52 9.53
C GLY A 342 6.97 22.13 9.72
N CYS A 343 6.54 21.39 10.74
CA CYS A 343 7.06 20.06 11.06
C CYS A 343 6.20 18.92 10.51
N ALA A 344 5.01 19.20 9.96
CA ALA A 344 4.19 18.18 9.30
C ALA A 344 4.96 17.40 8.20
N PRO A 345 5.74 18.03 7.31
CA PRO A 345 6.56 17.30 6.33
C PRO A 345 7.77 16.57 6.94
N LEU A 346 8.18 16.98 8.15
CA LEU A 346 9.37 16.46 8.81
C LEU A 346 9.13 15.08 9.42
N VAL A 347 7.89 14.76 9.81
CA VAL A 347 7.49 13.44 10.34
C VAL A 347 7.78 12.33 9.32
N ASP A 348 7.57 12.60 8.03
CA ASP A 348 7.88 11.65 6.96
C ASP A 348 9.38 11.50 6.69
N ARG A 349 10.18 12.52 7.03
CA ARG A 349 11.64 12.48 6.85
C ARG A 349 12.41 11.91 8.04
N LEU A 350 12.06 12.25 9.28
CA LEU A 350 12.79 11.81 10.47
C LEU A 350 12.35 10.45 11.00
N GLY A 351 11.13 10.02 10.67
CA GLY A 351 10.52 8.83 11.24
C GLY A 351 9.71 9.12 12.50
N ARG A 352 8.72 8.28 12.77
CA ARG A 352 7.69 8.54 13.79
C ARG A 352 8.29 8.42 15.19
N LYS A 353 9.11 7.39 15.42
CA LYS A 353 9.74 7.13 16.74
C LYS A 353 10.71 8.25 17.11
N THR A 354 11.54 8.68 16.16
CA THR A 354 12.50 9.77 16.37
C THR A 354 11.80 11.08 16.76
N CYS A 355 10.70 11.43 16.08
CA CYS A 355 9.91 12.62 16.41
C CYS A 355 9.30 12.54 17.83
N LEU A 356 8.75 11.38 18.22
CA LEU A 356 8.20 11.17 19.57
C LEU A 356 9.26 11.32 20.66
N LEU A 357 10.45 10.74 20.47
CA LEU A 357 11.55 10.81 21.43
C LEU A 357 12.10 12.23 21.58
N ASN A 358 12.32 12.93 20.47
CA ASN A 358 12.75 14.33 20.50
C ASN A 358 11.71 15.23 21.18
N SER A 359 10.43 14.98 20.93
CA SER A 359 9.33 15.70 21.56
C SER A 359 9.33 15.50 23.08
N LEU A 360 9.43 14.25 23.56
CA LEU A 360 9.47 13.93 24.99
C LEU A 360 10.72 14.48 25.69
N ALA A 361 11.89 14.39 25.06
CA ALA A 361 13.12 14.96 25.61
C ALA A 361 13.01 16.48 25.74
N GLY A 362 12.53 17.16 24.69
CA GLY A 362 12.33 18.61 24.70
C GLY A 362 11.29 19.06 25.73
N MET A 363 10.16 18.36 25.85
CA MET A 363 9.14 18.64 26.85
C MET A 363 9.62 18.37 28.28
N GLY A 364 10.38 17.29 28.50
CA GLY A 364 10.96 16.96 29.80
C GLY A 364 11.96 18.01 30.28
N ILE A 365 12.90 18.42 29.40
CA ILE A 365 13.86 19.49 29.71
C ILE A 365 13.13 20.82 29.95
N SER A 366 12.19 21.17 29.09
CA SER A 366 11.43 22.43 29.23
C SER A 366 10.58 22.45 30.50
N SER A 367 10.04 21.30 30.93
CA SER A 367 9.33 21.18 32.21
C SER A 367 10.24 21.46 33.40
N LEU A 368 11.48 20.96 33.37
CA LEU A 368 12.47 21.26 34.42
C LEU A 368 12.80 22.75 34.45
N LEU A 369 13.03 23.36 33.29
CA LEU A 369 13.29 24.80 33.18
C LEU A 369 12.10 25.62 33.68
N LEU A 370 10.86 25.20 33.38
CA LEU A 370 9.66 25.86 33.84
C LEU A 370 9.46 25.73 35.36
N ALA A 371 9.72 24.55 35.93
CA ALA A 371 9.69 24.33 37.38
C ALA A 371 10.68 25.27 38.09
N ILE A 372 11.92 25.33 37.60
CA ILE A 372 12.97 26.20 38.14
C ILE A 372 12.60 27.68 37.97
N GLY A 373 12.09 28.06 36.80
CA GLY A 373 11.66 29.42 36.47
C GLY A 373 10.58 29.92 37.43
N ILE A 374 9.54 29.11 37.69
CA ILE A 374 8.48 29.46 38.62
C ILE A 374 8.98 29.49 40.07
N MET A 375 9.76 28.49 40.49
CA MET A 375 10.26 28.42 41.88
C MET A 375 11.23 29.54 42.24
N ARG A 376 12.02 30.01 41.27
CA ARG A 376 12.98 31.10 41.45
C ARG A 376 12.40 32.47 41.05
N SER A 377 11.13 32.51 40.64
CA SER A 377 10.46 33.70 40.12
C SER A 377 11.21 34.40 38.97
N ILE A 378 11.81 33.61 38.07
CA ILE A 378 12.53 34.10 36.88
C ILE A 378 11.55 34.12 35.70
N SER A 379 10.96 35.27 35.43
CA SER A 379 9.90 35.43 34.40
C SER A 379 10.38 35.10 32.98
N VAL A 380 11.59 35.52 32.60
CA VAL A 380 12.15 35.27 31.26
C VAL A 380 12.38 33.77 31.03
N LEU A 381 12.94 33.07 32.02
CA LEU A 381 13.17 31.63 31.93
C LEU A 381 11.85 30.88 31.79
N SER A 382 10.83 31.27 32.57
CA SER A 382 9.49 30.67 32.51
C SER A 382 8.84 30.88 31.14
N ALA A 383 8.93 32.08 30.58
CA ALA A 383 8.39 32.39 29.25
C ALA A 383 9.07 31.58 28.14
N VAL A 384 10.41 31.53 28.13
CA VAL A 384 11.18 30.74 27.16
C VAL A 384 10.90 29.24 27.33
N ALA A 385 10.82 28.75 28.57
CA ALA A 385 10.53 27.36 28.85
C ALA A 385 9.15 26.94 28.33
N VAL A 386 8.11 27.77 28.48
CA VAL A 386 6.77 27.47 27.94
C VAL A 386 6.79 27.43 26.40
N LEU A 387 7.49 28.38 25.75
CA LEU A 387 7.61 28.40 24.29
C LEU A 387 8.33 27.15 23.77
N LEU A 388 9.44 26.75 24.42
CA LEU A 388 10.18 25.52 24.08
C LEU A 388 9.36 24.27 24.36
N PHE A 389 8.60 24.24 25.46
CA PHE A 389 7.74 23.13 25.82
C PHE A 389 6.69 22.86 24.74
N VAL A 390 5.96 23.91 24.32
CA VAL A 390 4.90 23.78 23.30
C VAL A 390 5.49 23.52 21.92
N SER A 391 6.63 24.13 21.58
CA SER A 391 7.34 23.82 20.33
C SER A 391 7.77 22.35 20.29
N SER A 392 8.29 21.81 21.40
CA SER A 392 8.69 20.42 21.50
C SER A 392 7.51 19.46 21.37
N PHE A 393 6.33 19.81 21.91
CA PHE A 393 5.10 19.04 21.72
C PHE A 393 4.70 18.95 20.24
N ALA A 394 4.73 20.08 19.53
CA ALA A 394 4.36 20.19 18.13
C ALA A 394 5.25 19.34 17.19
N LEU A 395 6.50 19.07 17.57
CA LEU A 395 7.44 18.25 16.78
C LEU A 395 7.04 16.78 16.66
N GLY A 396 6.28 16.23 17.61
CA GLY A 396 6.03 14.79 17.67
C GLY A 396 4.73 14.41 18.36
N LEU A 397 4.62 14.62 19.67
CA LEU A 397 3.47 14.17 20.46
C LEU A 397 2.14 14.82 20.05
N GLY A 398 2.15 15.95 19.36
CA GLY A 398 0.95 16.51 18.74
C GLY A 398 0.39 15.64 17.61
N PRO A 399 1.06 15.60 16.44
CA PRO A 399 0.50 14.95 15.24
C PRO A 399 0.69 13.41 15.17
N VAL A 400 1.79 12.87 15.72
CA VAL A 400 2.16 11.46 15.51
C VAL A 400 1.16 10.45 16.12
N PRO A 401 0.63 10.63 17.35
CA PRO A 401 -0.27 9.64 17.95
C PRO A 401 -1.48 9.28 17.09
N PHE A 402 -2.07 10.27 16.40
CA PHE A 402 -3.25 10.05 15.55
C PHE A 402 -2.95 9.23 14.29
N ILE A 403 -1.73 9.33 13.75
CA ILE A 403 -1.29 8.62 12.55
C ILE A 403 -0.79 7.20 12.91
N LEU A 404 -0.15 7.06 14.08
CA LEU A 404 0.59 5.87 14.46
C LEU A 404 -0.30 4.61 14.58
N ALA A 405 -1.57 4.72 14.99
CA ALA A 405 -2.40 3.54 15.16
C ALA A 405 -2.78 2.86 13.83
N SER A 406 -2.97 3.63 12.75
CA SER A 406 -3.21 3.06 11.41
C SER A 406 -1.96 2.46 10.78
N GLU A 407 -0.77 2.78 11.30
CA GLU A 407 0.51 2.22 10.83
C GLU A 407 0.95 0.99 11.64
N LEU A 408 0.57 0.91 12.92
CA LEU A 408 0.96 -0.19 13.83
C LEU A 408 -0.02 -1.38 13.83
N VAL A 409 -1.24 -1.21 13.31
CA VAL A 409 -2.32 -2.21 13.37
C VAL A 409 -2.90 -2.42 11.97
N GLY A 410 -3.25 -3.67 11.63
CA GLY A 410 -3.93 -4.00 10.37
C GLY A 410 -5.36 -3.42 10.31
N PRO A 411 -5.91 -3.20 9.11
CA PRO A 411 -7.19 -2.51 8.90
C PRO A 411 -8.35 -3.08 9.73
N ASP A 412 -8.33 -4.38 10.01
CA ASP A 412 -9.39 -5.11 10.72
C ASP A 412 -9.43 -4.79 12.23
N ALA A 413 -8.33 -4.26 12.79
CA ALA A 413 -8.19 -3.94 14.22
C ALA A 413 -7.89 -2.45 14.49
N VAL A 414 -7.69 -1.61 13.46
CA VAL A 414 -7.42 -0.16 13.62
C VAL A 414 -8.55 0.53 14.37
N GLY A 415 -9.81 0.26 14.01
CA GLY A 415 -10.97 0.92 14.63
C GLY A 415 -11.11 0.65 16.14
N ALA A 416 -10.96 -0.61 16.54
CA ALA A 416 -11.01 -1.02 17.95
C ALA A 416 -9.81 -0.48 18.74
N THR A 417 -8.61 -0.53 18.16
CA THR A 417 -7.39 -0.01 18.81
C THR A 417 -7.43 1.50 19.00
N GLN A 418 -7.86 2.25 17.98
CA GLN A 418 -8.03 3.70 18.07
C GLN A 418 -9.06 4.07 19.14
N SER A 419 -10.19 3.35 19.20
CA SER A 419 -11.25 3.63 20.18
C SER A 419 -10.74 3.53 21.63
N ILE A 420 -9.99 2.47 21.97
CA ILE A 420 -9.45 2.32 23.34
C ILE A 420 -8.28 3.27 23.61
N ALA A 421 -7.43 3.55 22.63
CA ALA A 421 -6.34 4.49 22.79
C ALA A 421 -6.84 5.92 23.00
N LEU A 422 -7.88 6.32 22.29
CA LEU A 422 -8.55 7.61 22.49
C LEU A 422 -9.30 7.65 23.83
N ALA A 423 -9.90 6.54 24.28
CA ALA A 423 -10.45 6.47 25.63
C ALA A 423 -9.38 6.72 26.71
N ALA A 424 -8.21 6.09 26.57
CA ALA A 424 -7.07 6.32 27.46
C ALA A 424 -6.58 7.78 27.40
N ASN A 425 -6.55 8.38 26.20
CA ASN A 425 -6.26 9.80 26.00
C ASN A 425 -7.23 10.68 26.81
N TRP A 426 -8.54 10.50 26.64
CA TRP A 426 -9.56 11.29 27.35
C TRP A 426 -9.52 11.11 28.86
N ILE A 427 -9.26 9.89 29.35
CA ILE A 427 -9.06 9.63 30.77
C ILE A 427 -7.85 10.41 31.30
N ALA A 428 -6.72 10.39 30.60
CA ALA A 428 -5.54 11.16 31.00
C ALA A 428 -5.80 12.68 30.95
N THR A 429 -6.51 13.17 29.93
CA THR A 429 -6.94 14.58 29.83
C THR A 429 -7.82 14.96 31.02
N PHE A 430 -8.77 14.10 31.41
CA PHE A 430 -9.59 14.30 32.61
C PHE A 430 -8.75 14.38 33.88
N LEU A 431 -7.79 13.47 34.07
CA LEU A 431 -6.92 13.48 35.24
C LEU A 431 -6.12 14.79 35.33
N VAL A 432 -5.53 15.25 34.23
CA VAL A 432 -4.80 16.52 34.21
C VAL A 432 -5.75 17.69 34.48
N ALA A 433 -6.89 17.75 33.80
CA ALA A 433 -7.87 18.82 33.97
C ALA A 433 -8.37 18.94 35.42
N GLN A 434 -8.68 17.82 36.07
CA GLN A 434 -9.24 17.79 37.42
C GLN A 434 -8.21 18.07 38.50
N PHE A 435 -7.05 17.41 38.42
CA PHE A 435 -6.09 17.40 39.52
C PHE A 435 -5.01 18.49 39.39
N PHE A 436 -4.77 19.05 38.19
CA PHE A 436 -3.76 20.08 38.01
C PHE A 436 -4.02 21.34 38.84
N PRO A 437 -5.22 21.95 38.88
CA PRO A 437 -5.45 23.15 39.70
C PRO A 437 -5.20 22.90 41.19
N LEU A 438 -5.58 21.72 41.69
CA LEU A 438 -5.33 21.31 43.08
C LEU A 438 -3.83 21.13 43.34
N ALA A 439 -3.14 20.40 42.46
CA ALA A 439 -1.71 20.17 42.56
C ALA A 439 -0.94 21.49 42.50
N ASN A 440 -1.31 22.41 41.60
CA ASN A 440 -0.66 23.71 41.46
C ASN A 440 -0.92 24.61 42.68
N ALA A 441 -2.10 24.55 43.29
CA ALA A 441 -2.40 25.30 44.50
C ALA A 441 -1.55 24.86 45.71
N VAL A 442 -1.16 23.58 45.79
CA VAL A 442 -0.37 23.02 46.90
C VAL A 442 1.14 23.03 46.61
N LEU A 443 1.53 22.66 45.41
CA LEU A 443 2.92 22.42 45.01
C LEU A 443 3.54 23.59 44.24
N HIS A 444 2.73 24.56 43.79
CA HIS A 444 3.14 25.66 42.92
C HIS A 444 3.94 25.13 41.71
N GLY A 445 5.06 25.78 41.35
CA GLY A 445 5.92 25.36 40.24
C GLY A 445 6.49 23.93 40.34
N LYS A 446 6.45 23.27 41.51
CA LYS A 446 6.98 21.91 41.67
C LYS A 446 6.17 20.84 40.92
N VAL A 447 4.93 21.13 40.50
CA VAL A 447 4.13 20.21 39.67
C VAL A 447 4.86 19.83 38.38
N TYR A 448 5.66 20.73 37.81
CA TYR A 448 6.39 20.46 36.58
C TYR A 448 7.54 19.45 36.72
N PHE A 449 8.00 19.15 37.95
CA PHE A 449 8.88 17.99 38.16
C PHE A 449 8.17 16.66 37.93
N ILE A 450 6.87 16.59 38.23
CA ILE A 450 6.06 15.39 37.98
C ILE A 450 5.97 15.16 36.47
N PHE A 451 5.69 16.22 35.69
CA PHE A 451 5.65 16.12 34.23
C PHE A 451 7.02 15.79 33.62
N ALA A 452 8.12 16.30 34.17
CA ALA A 452 9.46 15.92 33.74
C ALA A 452 9.74 14.43 33.99
N ALA A 453 9.38 13.91 35.17
CA ALA A 453 9.53 12.49 35.51
C ALA A 453 8.67 11.58 34.63
N LEU A 454 7.41 11.95 34.39
CA LEU A 454 6.52 11.23 33.47
C LEU A 454 7.06 11.25 32.04
N SER A 455 7.56 12.39 31.57
CA SER A 455 8.18 12.49 30.24
C SER A 455 9.40 11.57 30.09
N ALA A 456 10.24 11.48 31.13
CA ALA A 456 11.37 10.55 31.15
C ALA A 456 10.92 9.08 31.13
N PHE A 457 9.88 8.73 31.90
CA PHE A 457 9.29 7.39 31.88
C PHE A 457 8.78 7.02 30.49
N PHE A 458 8.00 7.90 29.85
CA PHE A 458 7.50 7.64 28.50
C PHE A 458 8.61 7.62 27.45
N PHE A 459 9.67 8.42 27.63
CA PHE A 459 10.85 8.37 26.75
C PHE A 459 11.50 6.99 26.79
N VAL A 460 11.74 6.44 27.98
CA VAL A 460 12.30 5.10 28.15
C VAL A 460 11.35 4.04 27.58
N PHE A 461 10.05 4.13 27.87
CA PHE A 461 9.08 3.19 27.34
C PHE A 461 9.04 3.19 25.80
N ILE A 462 8.91 4.37 25.17
CA ILE A 462 8.83 4.50 23.71
C ILE A 462 10.14 4.08 23.04
N SER A 463 11.29 4.40 23.64
CA SER A 463 12.59 4.00 23.10
C SER A 463 12.75 2.47 23.05
N TRP A 464 12.21 1.75 24.03
CA TRP A 464 12.35 0.29 24.10
C TRP A 464 11.20 -0.47 23.41
N PHE A 465 9.95 -0.07 23.62
CA PHE A 465 8.77 -0.85 23.25
C PHE A 465 8.17 -0.48 21.89
N VAL A 466 8.28 0.78 21.46
CA VAL A 466 7.65 1.25 20.22
C VAL A 466 8.62 1.07 19.03
N PRO A 467 8.23 0.33 17.98
CA PRO A 467 9.05 0.17 16.77
C PRO A 467 8.97 1.41 15.85
N GLU A 468 9.93 1.53 14.93
CA GLU A 468 9.89 2.56 13.88
C GLU A 468 9.02 2.07 12.71
N THR A 469 8.09 2.92 12.26
CA THR A 469 7.16 2.62 11.15
C THR A 469 7.66 3.13 9.80
N LYS A 470 8.63 4.05 9.79
CA LYS A 470 9.16 4.64 8.55
C LYS A 470 9.72 3.58 7.60
N GLY A 471 9.22 3.59 6.36
CA GLY A 471 9.71 2.74 5.26
C GLY A 471 9.23 1.28 5.34
N LYS A 472 8.23 0.99 6.19
CA LYS A 472 7.60 -0.33 6.32
C LYS A 472 6.31 -0.38 5.51
N LYS A 473 6.06 -1.51 4.84
CA LYS A 473 4.89 -1.66 3.95
C LYS A 473 3.60 -1.85 4.75
N ASN A 474 3.62 -2.75 5.75
CA ASN A 474 2.45 -3.15 6.51
C ASN A 474 2.77 -3.30 8.02
N ALA A 475 1.74 -3.28 8.88
CA ALA A 475 1.87 -3.48 10.33
C ALA A 475 2.62 -4.78 10.71
N ASP A 476 2.48 -5.84 9.93
CA ASP A 476 3.16 -7.12 10.16
C ASP A 476 4.69 -7.02 10.01
N GLU A 477 5.17 -6.18 9.09
CA GLU A 477 6.60 -5.92 8.89
C GLU A 477 7.18 -5.09 10.05
N VAL A 478 6.38 -4.17 10.61
CA VAL A 478 6.77 -3.32 11.75
C VAL A 478 7.05 -4.15 13.00
N TRP A 479 6.19 -5.12 13.28
CA TRP A 479 6.30 -5.99 14.46
C TRP A 479 7.15 -7.25 14.23
N GLY A 480 7.69 -7.42 13.02
CA GLY A 480 8.43 -8.62 12.61
C GLY A 480 7.60 -9.90 12.78
N ILE A 481 6.29 -9.82 12.55
CA ILE A 481 5.37 -10.97 12.70
C ILE A 481 5.65 -12.02 11.63
N GLU A 482 6.02 -11.61 10.40
CA GLU A 482 6.53 -12.53 9.37
C GLU A 482 7.73 -13.35 9.87
N ARG A 483 8.64 -12.70 10.63
CA ARG A 483 9.79 -13.35 11.29
C ARG A 483 9.35 -14.45 12.27
N ARG A 484 8.35 -14.16 13.11
CA ARG A 484 7.83 -15.08 14.15
C ARG A 484 6.95 -16.21 13.59
N LYS A 485 6.08 -15.93 12.61
CA LYS A 485 5.29 -16.95 11.91
C LYS A 485 6.21 -17.94 11.18
N CYS A 486 7.30 -17.45 10.58
CA CYS A 486 8.36 -18.28 10.02
C CYS A 486 9.10 -19.15 11.05
N LEU A 487 9.46 -18.59 12.21
CA LEU A 487 10.13 -19.33 13.29
C LEU A 487 9.22 -20.40 13.91
N SER A 488 7.93 -20.12 14.11
CA SER A 488 6.96 -21.10 14.62
C SER A 488 6.68 -22.21 13.60
N ALA A 489 6.58 -21.87 12.31
CA ALA A 489 6.44 -22.85 11.23
C ALA A 489 7.69 -23.75 11.07
N ALA A 490 8.89 -23.22 11.35
CA ALA A 490 10.13 -23.99 11.36
C ALA A 490 10.26 -24.95 12.56
N VAL A 491 9.61 -24.64 13.70
CA VAL A 491 9.56 -25.52 14.88
C VAL A 491 8.55 -26.66 14.71
N GLU A 492 7.39 -26.41 14.08
CA GLU A 492 6.39 -27.45 13.79
C GLU A 492 6.72 -28.31 12.57
N LYS A 493 7.52 -27.80 11.62
CA LYS A 493 7.99 -28.52 10.44
C LYS A 493 9.48 -28.21 10.17
N PRO A 494 10.42 -29.07 10.61
CA PRO A 494 11.86 -28.80 10.50
C PRO A 494 12.42 -28.78 9.06
N HIS A 495 11.58 -28.99 8.04
CA HIS A 495 11.97 -28.93 6.62
C HIS A 495 11.58 -27.64 5.89
N VAL A 496 10.95 -26.67 6.58
CA VAL A 496 10.60 -25.38 5.97
C VAL A 496 11.56 -24.30 6.49
N LEU A 497 12.65 -24.09 5.75
CA LEU A 497 13.66 -23.10 6.13
C LEU A 497 13.23 -21.70 5.67
N CYS A 498 12.83 -20.85 6.61
CA CYS A 498 12.61 -19.44 6.34
C CYS A 498 13.92 -18.66 6.51
N MET A 499 14.45 -18.12 5.40
CA MET A 499 15.68 -17.32 5.40
C MET A 499 15.42 -15.92 5.95
N ILE A 500 16.16 -15.51 6.98
CA ILE A 500 16.11 -14.13 7.46
C ILE A 500 17.51 -13.56 7.66
N ARG A 501 17.81 -12.57 6.82
CA ARG A 501 18.97 -11.68 6.82
C ARG A 501 18.97 -10.81 8.08
N ASN A 502 20.13 -10.69 8.73
CA ASN A 502 20.67 -9.50 9.41
C ASN A 502 22.05 -9.87 10.00
N GLY A 503 23.13 -9.20 9.55
CA GLY A 503 24.37 -9.03 10.32
C GLY A 503 24.22 -7.80 11.23
N PHE A 504 25.03 -7.49 12.24
CA PHE A 504 26.29 -8.00 12.81
C PHE A 504 26.42 -7.31 14.20
N ASP A 505 27.01 -7.93 15.24
CA ASP A 505 28.14 -7.45 16.09
C ASP A 505 27.86 -7.89 17.57
N LEU A 506 28.78 -8.25 18.49
CA LEU A 506 30.21 -8.61 18.50
C LEU A 506 30.54 -9.15 19.93
N SER A 507 31.55 -10.03 20.01
CA SER A 507 32.40 -10.38 21.19
C SER A 507 31.84 -11.11 22.42
N SER A 508 32.42 -12.28 22.72
CA SER A 508 33.20 -12.55 23.95
C SER A 508 33.67 -14.01 23.99
N SER A 509 34.97 -14.15 24.21
CA SER A 509 35.78 -15.34 24.52
C SER A 509 35.14 -16.43 25.39
N ALA A 510 35.42 -17.71 25.08
CA ALA A 510 36.42 -18.53 25.81
C ALA A 510 36.22 -20.04 25.54
N HIS A 511 37.31 -20.63 25.05
CA HIS A 511 37.84 -21.98 25.17
C HIS A 511 37.15 -23.10 25.98
N ASP A 512 37.42 -24.31 25.45
CA ASP A 512 37.46 -25.65 26.04
C ASP A 512 36.11 -26.39 26.15
N SER A 513 35.96 -27.66 25.75
CA SER A 513 36.90 -28.79 25.72
C SER A 513 36.30 -29.96 24.91
N GLU A 514 37.16 -30.78 24.28
CA GLU A 514 37.18 -32.26 24.22
C GLU A 514 35.85 -33.05 24.15
N SER A 515 35.65 -34.13 23.38
CA SER A 515 36.56 -35.05 22.69
C SER A 515 35.74 -36.20 22.04
N HIS A 516 36.43 -36.97 21.20
CA HIS A 516 36.27 -38.40 20.89
C HIS A 516 35.19 -38.94 19.92
N ASP A 517 35.75 -39.41 18.79
CA ASP A 517 35.66 -40.77 18.23
C ASP A 517 34.37 -41.26 17.55
N ALA A 518 34.40 -41.18 16.22
CA ALA A 518 34.56 -42.33 15.32
C ALA A 518 34.21 -43.73 15.89
N GLN A 519 33.33 -44.49 15.22
CA GLN A 519 33.64 -45.40 14.10
C GLN A 519 32.69 -46.61 14.01
N HIS A 520 32.52 -47.10 12.77
CA HIS A 520 32.09 -48.44 12.31
C HIS A 520 30.61 -48.87 12.53
N GLU A 521 29.79 -48.96 11.47
CA GLU A 521 29.69 -49.98 10.39
C GLU A 521 28.66 -51.08 10.69
N VAL A 522 27.70 -51.29 9.77
CA VAL A 522 27.48 -52.54 9.01
C VAL A 522 26.04 -52.56 8.44
N ALA A 523 26.00 -52.36 7.12
CA ALA A 523 25.24 -53.00 6.04
C ALA A 523 23.90 -53.76 6.23
N ASN A 524 23.05 -53.51 5.21
CA ASN A 524 22.18 -54.43 4.45
C ASN A 524 20.87 -54.96 5.08
N ARG A 525 19.71 -54.53 4.54
CA ARG A 525 18.84 -55.37 3.69
C ARG A 525 17.55 -54.67 3.18
N ALA A 526 17.26 -54.98 1.92
CA ALA A 526 15.97 -55.33 1.31
C ALA A 526 14.93 -54.23 0.98
N LEU A 527 14.60 -54.20 -0.32
CA LEU A 527 13.34 -53.74 -0.89
C LEU A 527 12.14 -54.40 -0.19
N HIS A 528 11.11 -53.62 0.15
CA HIS A 528 9.72 -54.04 0.04
C HIS A 528 8.79 -52.83 -0.13
N HIS A 529 7.93 -52.90 -1.15
CA HIS A 529 6.74 -52.08 -1.31
C HIS A 529 5.84 -52.20 -0.07
N HIS A 530 5.43 -51.05 0.48
CA HIS A 530 4.15 -50.94 1.19
C HIS A 530 3.51 -49.59 0.87
N ALA A 531 2.31 -49.67 0.29
CA ALA A 531 1.40 -48.56 0.09
C ALA A 531 0.98 -47.97 1.44
N THR A 532 1.04 -46.65 1.57
CA THR A 532 0.45 -45.90 2.69
C THR A 532 -0.77 -45.13 2.18
N LEU A 533 -1.88 -45.25 2.92
CA LEU A 533 -3.16 -44.58 2.70
C LEU A 533 -3.01 -43.04 2.75
N PRO A 534 -3.80 -42.27 1.97
CA PRO A 534 -3.78 -40.82 2.06
C PRO A 534 -4.45 -40.32 3.35
N SER A 535 -3.85 -39.29 3.93
CA SER A 535 -4.30 -38.54 5.09
C SER A 535 -5.69 -37.91 4.88
N LEU A 536 -6.63 -38.21 5.78
CA LEU A 536 -7.92 -37.53 5.95
C LEU A 536 -7.70 -36.21 6.69
N ILE A 537 -7.40 -35.13 5.96
CA ILE A 537 -7.63 -33.69 6.25
C ILE A 537 -6.58 -32.88 5.47
N SER A 538 -6.89 -32.59 4.21
CA SER A 538 -6.42 -31.45 3.40
C SER A 538 -7.05 -31.60 2.01
N PRO A 539 -7.91 -30.68 1.54
CA PRO A 539 -8.27 -30.66 0.14
C PRO A 539 -7.04 -30.16 -0.64
N ALA A 540 -6.24 -31.08 -1.16
CA ALA A 540 -5.23 -30.79 -2.17
C ALA A 540 -5.97 -30.43 -3.47
N PHE A 541 -6.39 -29.17 -3.59
CA PHE A 541 -6.84 -28.58 -4.85
C PHE A 541 -5.65 -27.95 -5.58
N THR A 542 -4.73 -28.80 -6.03
CA THR A 542 -3.99 -28.54 -7.25
C THR A 542 -4.54 -29.51 -8.28
N PRO A 543 -5.43 -29.07 -9.20
CA PRO A 543 -5.80 -29.91 -10.32
C PRO A 543 -4.53 -30.20 -11.15
N PRO A 544 -4.43 -31.37 -11.76
CA PRO A 544 -3.42 -31.59 -12.78
C PRO A 544 -3.61 -30.55 -13.89
N ALA A 545 -2.48 -30.09 -14.45
CA ALA A 545 -2.47 -29.40 -15.73
C ALA A 545 -3.40 -30.11 -16.71
N THR A 546 -4.04 -29.33 -17.58
CA THR A 546 -4.78 -29.71 -18.80
C THR A 546 -4.84 -31.23 -19.06
N PRO A 547 -6.03 -31.86 -19.10
CA PRO A 547 -6.14 -33.32 -19.15
C PRO A 547 -5.37 -33.91 -20.34
N GLY A 548 -4.28 -34.62 -20.04
CA GLY A 548 -3.47 -35.33 -21.03
C GLY A 548 -1.95 -35.17 -20.83
N PHE A 549 -1.37 -35.82 -19.83
CA PHE A 549 0.08 -36.02 -19.76
C PHE A 549 0.41 -37.51 -19.62
N ALA A 550 0.29 -38.22 -20.75
CA ALA A 550 1.21 -39.30 -21.05
C ALA A 550 2.22 -38.74 -22.05
N THR A 551 3.47 -38.56 -21.63
CA THR A 551 4.56 -38.14 -22.52
C THR A 551 4.62 -39.11 -23.70
N PRO A 552 4.45 -38.66 -24.97
CA PRO A 552 4.63 -39.55 -26.11
C PRO A 552 6.07 -40.08 -26.11
N SER A 553 6.23 -41.40 -26.26
CA SER A 553 7.52 -42.09 -26.24
C SER A 553 8.49 -41.67 -27.36
N HIS A 554 8.01 -40.92 -28.37
CA HIS A 554 8.82 -40.37 -29.45
C HIS A 554 8.32 -38.96 -29.85
N PRO A 555 8.91 -37.87 -29.33
CA PRO A 555 8.55 -36.54 -29.79
C PRO A 555 9.12 -36.30 -31.19
N LYS A 556 8.24 -36.15 -32.18
CA LYS A 556 8.62 -35.73 -33.54
C LYS A 556 8.93 -34.23 -33.51
N PRO A 557 10.02 -33.74 -34.13
CA PRO A 557 10.32 -32.31 -34.17
C PRO A 557 9.17 -31.56 -34.87
N PRO A 558 8.80 -30.36 -34.37
CA PRO A 558 7.73 -29.59 -34.98
C PRO A 558 8.13 -29.17 -36.39
N ARG A 559 7.16 -29.18 -37.33
CA ARG A 559 7.41 -28.72 -38.70
C ARG A 559 7.85 -27.25 -38.66
N SER A 560 9.05 -26.99 -39.16
CA SER A 560 9.56 -25.64 -39.40
C SER A 560 9.54 -25.32 -40.89
N THR A 561 9.31 -24.05 -41.22
CA THR A 561 9.40 -23.52 -42.58
C THR A 561 10.45 -22.41 -42.56
N PRO A 562 11.47 -22.46 -43.43
CA PRO A 562 12.40 -21.35 -43.61
C PRO A 562 11.63 -20.06 -43.90
N VAL A 563 12.03 -18.97 -43.27
CA VAL A 563 11.47 -17.63 -43.51
C VAL A 563 12.54 -16.82 -44.22
N ASP A 564 12.22 -16.35 -45.42
CA ASP A 564 13.02 -15.35 -46.11
C ASP A 564 12.27 -14.02 -46.15
N THR A 565 12.61 -13.12 -45.25
CA THR A 565 12.02 -11.77 -45.18
C THR A 565 12.62 -10.78 -46.19
N SER A 566 13.58 -11.20 -47.03
CA SER A 566 14.07 -10.37 -48.15
C SER A 566 13.08 -10.28 -49.32
N ILE A 567 12.07 -11.15 -49.35
CA ILE A 567 11.02 -11.18 -50.36
C ILE A 567 9.81 -10.36 -49.85
N PRO A 568 9.36 -9.32 -50.58
CA PRO A 568 8.18 -8.53 -50.18
C PRO A 568 6.93 -9.41 -50.11
N SER A 569 6.25 -9.41 -48.97
CA SER A 569 4.95 -10.08 -48.78
C SER A 569 3.81 -9.26 -49.38
N GLU A 570 2.87 -9.94 -50.04
CA GLU A 570 1.60 -9.34 -50.49
C GLU A 570 0.70 -9.02 -49.27
N GLY A 571 0.90 -7.86 -48.66
CA GLY A 571 0.03 -7.38 -47.57
C GLY A 571 0.59 -6.15 -46.84
N PRO A 572 -0.27 -5.32 -46.21
CA PRO A 572 0.17 -4.15 -45.46
C PRO A 572 1.17 -4.55 -44.37
N ALA A 573 2.26 -3.79 -44.26
CA ALA A 573 3.28 -4.02 -43.25
C ALA A 573 2.78 -3.56 -41.87
N PRO A 574 3.07 -4.29 -40.78
CA PRO A 574 2.73 -3.84 -39.44
C PRO A 574 3.46 -2.52 -39.14
N GLU A 575 2.78 -1.62 -38.43
CA GLU A 575 3.38 -0.37 -37.95
C GLU A 575 4.46 -0.69 -36.92
N LEU A 576 5.72 -0.43 -37.29
CA LEU A 576 6.88 -0.64 -36.41
C LEU A 576 7.19 0.65 -35.68
N LEU A 577 7.67 0.54 -34.44
CA LEU A 577 8.21 1.69 -33.71
C LEU A 577 9.43 2.24 -34.45
N GLU A 578 9.58 3.56 -34.52
CA GLU A 578 10.75 4.21 -35.13
C GLU A 578 12.05 3.88 -34.38
N THR A 579 11.96 3.70 -33.06
CA THR A 579 13.08 3.35 -32.18
C THR A 579 12.67 2.27 -31.20
N LEU A 580 13.60 1.35 -30.90
CA LEU A 580 13.34 0.29 -29.94
C LEU A 580 13.33 0.83 -28.49
N PRO A 581 12.46 0.29 -27.61
CA PRO A 581 12.44 0.62 -26.19
C PRO A 581 13.74 0.27 -25.48
N GLU A 582 14.09 1.02 -24.43
CA GLU A 582 15.18 0.67 -23.52
C GLU A 582 14.67 -0.35 -22.50
N VAL A 583 15.41 -1.44 -22.32
CA VAL A 583 15.06 -2.52 -21.39
C VAL A 583 16.22 -2.85 -20.46
N GLU A 584 15.90 -3.13 -19.20
CA GLU A 584 16.87 -3.56 -18.20
C GLU A 584 16.35 -4.79 -17.45
N CYS A 585 17.13 -5.87 -17.43
CA CYS A 585 16.82 -7.05 -16.62
C CYS A 585 17.16 -6.78 -15.15
N GLU A 586 16.13 -6.63 -14.32
CA GLU A 586 16.30 -6.29 -12.91
C GLU A 586 16.77 -7.47 -12.08
N VAL A 587 16.19 -8.66 -12.28
CA VAL A 587 16.49 -9.85 -11.47
C VAL A 587 16.28 -11.14 -12.27
N ARG A 588 17.03 -12.18 -11.90
CA ARG A 588 16.88 -13.54 -12.43
C ARG A 588 16.88 -14.59 -11.32
N ALA A 589 15.98 -15.56 -11.39
CA ALA A 589 15.95 -16.71 -10.49
C ALA A 589 15.80 -18.04 -11.23
N ARG A 590 16.44 -19.09 -10.70
CA ARG A 590 16.24 -20.48 -11.14
C ARG A 590 14.93 -21.01 -10.58
N ILE A 591 14.05 -21.50 -11.44
CA ILE A 591 12.78 -22.12 -11.06
C ILE A 591 12.84 -23.62 -11.37
N PRO A 592 12.85 -24.49 -10.35
CA PRO A 592 12.70 -25.93 -10.56
C PRO A 592 11.26 -26.24 -10.99
N THR A 593 11.10 -27.08 -12.01
CA THR A 593 9.77 -27.51 -12.49
C THR A 593 9.42 -28.90 -11.96
N THR A 594 8.12 -29.22 -11.92
CA THR A 594 7.60 -30.54 -11.50
C THR A 594 7.98 -31.68 -12.46
N THR A 595 8.37 -31.35 -13.69
CA THR A 595 8.83 -32.29 -14.71
C THR A 595 10.34 -32.57 -14.63
N GLY A 596 11.05 -31.96 -13.67
CA GLY A 596 12.49 -32.13 -13.47
C GLY A 596 13.37 -31.25 -14.36
N HIS A 597 12.79 -30.52 -15.31
CA HIS A 597 13.50 -29.53 -16.11
C HIS A 597 13.74 -28.24 -15.29
N GLU A 598 14.76 -27.46 -15.66
CA GLU A 598 15.06 -26.19 -15.01
C GLU A 598 14.81 -25.04 -15.99
N MET A 599 14.16 -23.98 -15.50
CA MET A 599 14.00 -22.73 -16.24
C MET A 599 14.50 -21.55 -15.41
N TRP A 600 14.86 -20.47 -16.10
CA TRP A 600 15.31 -19.22 -15.50
C TRP A 600 14.29 -18.13 -15.80
N LEU A 601 13.72 -17.55 -14.75
CA LEU A 601 12.80 -16.44 -14.87
C LEU A 601 13.57 -15.12 -14.75
N HIS A 602 13.45 -14.27 -15.76
CA HIS A 602 14.03 -12.93 -15.79
C HIS A 602 12.91 -11.90 -15.71
N VAL A 603 13.07 -10.87 -14.87
CA VAL A 603 12.16 -9.73 -14.78
C VAL A 603 12.80 -8.53 -15.44
N TYR A 604 12.07 -7.91 -16.36
CA TYR A 604 12.49 -6.75 -17.13
C TYR A 604 11.67 -5.51 -16.78
N ARG A 605 12.38 -4.39 -16.64
CA ARG A 605 11.83 -3.04 -16.63
C ARG A 605 12.13 -2.36 -17.96
N ASN A 606 11.30 -1.39 -18.34
CA ASN A 606 11.42 -0.66 -19.60
C ASN A 606 11.07 0.83 -19.44
N ASN A 607 11.26 1.60 -20.51
CA ASN A 607 10.98 3.04 -20.56
C ASN A 607 9.65 3.42 -21.26
N VAL A 608 8.87 2.46 -21.73
CA VAL A 608 7.60 2.68 -22.47
C VAL A 608 6.38 2.52 -21.57
N ASP A 609 6.41 1.58 -20.63
CA ASP A 609 5.36 1.38 -19.65
C ASP A 609 5.92 1.10 -18.24
N THR A 610 5.02 1.07 -17.25
CA THR A 610 5.36 0.81 -15.85
C THR A 610 5.21 -0.68 -15.49
N LYS A 611 5.09 -1.57 -16.47
CA LYS A 611 4.84 -3.00 -16.24
C LYS A 611 6.16 -3.75 -16.15
N GLU A 612 6.19 -4.75 -15.29
CA GLU A 612 7.27 -5.74 -15.24
C GLU A 612 7.00 -6.84 -16.27
N HIS A 613 7.88 -6.98 -17.25
CA HIS A 613 7.77 -8.03 -18.28
C HIS A 613 8.68 -9.20 -17.93
N LEU A 614 8.33 -10.40 -18.40
CA LEU A 614 9.07 -11.62 -18.04
C LEU A 614 9.73 -12.26 -19.26
N ALA A 615 10.93 -12.80 -19.08
CA ALA A 615 11.50 -13.77 -20.00
C ALA A 615 11.73 -15.10 -19.27
N ILE A 616 11.06 -16.15 -19.76
CA ILE A 616 11.20 -17.53 -19.27
C ILE A 616 12.22 -18.22 -20.17
N VAL A 617 13.41 -18.47 -19.64
CA VAL A 617 14.55 -18.98 -20.39
C VAL A 617 14.80 -20.43 -20.03
N PHE A 618 14.91 -21.28 -21.05
CA PHE A 618 15.22 -22.71 -20.94
C PHE A 618 16.66 -22.94 -21.41
N GLY A 619 17.48 -23.50 -20.54
CA GLY A 619 18.93 -23.66 -20.77
C GLY A 619 19.77 -22.61 -20.03
N ASN A 620 21.10 -22.80 -20.05
CA ASN A 620 22.06 -21.98 -19.31
C ASN A 620 22.90 -21.05 -20.20
N GLN A 621 22.75 -21.19 -21.52
CA GLN A 621 23.52 -20.49 -22.55
C GLN A 621 22.95 -19.12 -22.91
N ILE A 622 21.64 -18.91 -22.74
CA ILE A 622 20.97 -17.64 -23.00
C ILE A 622 21.11 -16.77 -21.74
N ARG A 623 21.70 -15.58 -21.88
CA ARG A 623 21.98 -14.68 -20.75
C ARG A 623 21.72 -13.23 -21.12
N SER A 624 21.17 -12.49 -20.15
CA SER A 624 20.92 -11.07 -20.26
C SER A 624 22.21 -10.25 -20.09
N ARG A 625 22.47 -9.34 -21.03
CA ARG A 625 23.60 -8.39 -21.00
C ARG A 625 23.46 -7.38 -19.86
N SER A 626 22.27 -6.79 -19.71
CA SER A 626 21.99 -5.83 -18.63
C SER A 626 22.01 -6.49 -17.24
N LEU A 627 21.55 -7.73 -17.11
CA LEU A 627 21.69 -8.49 -15.87
C LEU A 627 23.17 -8.71 -15.52
N ASP A 628 23.99 -9.08 -16.49
CA ASP A 628 25.40 -9.39 -16.25
C ASP A 628 26.30 -8.14 -16.17
N ALA A 629 25.78 -6.94 -16.44
CA ALA A 629 26.53 -5.69 -16.26
C ALA A 629 26.85 -5.43 -14.78
N GLU A 630 27.99 -4.79 -14.51
CA GLU A 630 28.35 -4.28 -13.17
C GLU A 630 27.62 -2.97 -12.89
N ARG A 631 26.99 -2.86 -11.72
CA ARG A 631 26.28 -1.64 -11.30
C ARG A 631 27.14 -0.83 -10.29
N PRO A 632 27.13 0.51 -10.35
CA PRO A 632 27.93 1.32 -9.43
C PRO A 632 27.58 1.06 -7.95
N GLY A 633 28.58 0.72 -7.15
CA GLY A 633 28.40 0.43 -5.71
C GLY A 633 27.79 -0.94 -5.38
N GLU A 634 27.62 -1.82 -6.37
CA GLU A 634 27.09 -3.18 -6.17
C GLU A 634 28.11 -4.10 -5.46
N THR A 635 27.70 -4.76 -4.38
CA THR A 635 28.54 -5.79 -3.73
C THR A 635 28.40 -7.15 -4.43
N GLU A 636 29.34 -8.09 -4.24
CA GLU A 636 29.21 -9.46 -4.77
C GLU A 636 27.94 -10.17 -4.28
N LEU A 637 27.50 -9.89 -3.04
CA LEU A 637 26.25 -10.43 -2.52
C LEU A 637 25.05 -9.84 -3.27
N ASP A 638 25.03 -8.52 -3.49
CA ASP A 638 23.95 -7.87 -4.24
C ASP A 638 23.85 -8.44 -5.65
N ARG A 639 25.00 -8.61 -6.32
CA ARG A 639 25.10 -9.24 -7.64
C ARG A 639 24.57 -10.68 -7.68
N MET A 640 24.89 -11.48 -6.66
CA MET A 640 24.34 -12.84 -6.52
C MET A 640 22.84 -12.84 -6.21
N THR A 641 22.36 -11.96 -5.34
CA THR A 641 20.93 -11.85 -5.00
C THR A 641 20.08 -11.38 -6.16
N ARG A 642 20.66 -10.54 -7.04
CA ARG A 642 20.07 -10.12 -8.30
C ARG A 642 20.01 -11.25 -9.34
N GLY A 643 20.75 -12.33 -9.13
CA GLY A 643 20.81 -13.45 -10.06
C GLY A 643 21.92 -13.38 -11.10
N ALA A 644 22.81 -12.38 -11.05
CA ALA A 644 23.90 -12.16 -11.99
C ALA A 644 25.14 -13.04 -11.67
N TYR A 645 24.95 -14.36 -11.66
CA TYR A 645 25.99 -15.36 -11.37
C TYR A 645 26.05 -16.48 -12.41
N THR A 646 27.13 -17.28 -12.37
CA THR A 646 27.28 -18.52 -13.16
C THR A 646 27.21 -19.76 -12.26
N GLY A 647 26.67 -20.86 -12.77
CA GLY A 647 26.57 -22.13 -12.04
C GLY A 647 25.45 -22.19 -11.00
N ARG A 648 25.54 -23.15 -10.06
CA ARG A 648 24.57 -23.31 -8.96
C ARG A 648 25.02 -22.54 -7.72
N LEU A 649 24.06 -21.89 -7.04
CA LEU A 649 24.29 -21.33 -5.71
C LEU A 649 24.32 -22.46 -4.66
N PHE A 650 25.15 -22.29 -3.65
CA PHE A 650 25.23 -23.17 -2.47
C PHE A 650 25.50 -22.31 -1.22
N PRO A 651 25.07 -22.74 -0.02
CA PRO A 651 25.34 -22.02 1.21
C PRO A 651 26.85 -21.75 1.40
N GLY A 652 27.21 -20.51 1.73
CA GLY A 652 28.61 -20.10 1.91
C GLY A 652 29.33 -19.62 0.64
N ARG A 653 28.65 -19.53 -0.51
CA ARG A 653 29.21 -18.97 -1.75
C ARG A 653 29.49 -17.46 -1.61
N THR A 654 30.72 -17.04 -1.95
CA THR A 654 31.18 -15.65 -1.78
C THR A 654 31.38 -14.86 -3.09
N SER A 655 31.38 -15.53 -4.25
CA SER A 655 31.58 -14.87 -5.54
C SER A 655 30.58 -15.33 -6.60
N SER A 656 30.13 -14.38 -7.41
CA SER A 656 29.26 -14.57 -8.56
C SER A 656 29.94 -15.29 -9.73
N ARG A 657 31.29 -15.30 -9.80
CA ARG A 657 32.10 -15.76 -10.95
C ARG A 657 32.95 -17.03 -10.71
N ILE A 658 32.69 -17.78 -9.63
CA ILE A 658 33.51 -18.94 -9.22
C ILE A 658 33.79 -19.95 -10.36
N ASP A 659 32.81 -20.25 -11.21
CA ASP A 659 33.03 -21.21 -12.30
C ASP A 659 33.90 -20.66 -13.44
N GLN A 660 33.93 -19.33 -13.63
CA GLN A 660 34.87 -18.69 -14.55
C GLN A 660 36.27 -18.68 -13.95
N ILE A 661 36.38 -18.40 -12.64
CA ILE A 661 37.64 -18.43 -11.90
C ILE A 661 38.26 -19.84 -11.94
N LYS A 662 37.47 -20.89 -11.68
CA LYS A 662 37.92 -22.29 -11.79
C LYS A 662 38.37 -22.68 -13.20
N ARG A 663 37.74 -22.12 -14.24
CA ARG A 663 38.14 -22.34 -15.65
C ARG A 663 39.42 -21.57 -16.01
N SER A 664 39.61 -20.35 -15.50
CA SER A 664 40.86 -19.59 -15.68
C SER A 664 42.03 -20.16 -14.87
N GLU A 665 41.75 -20.85 -13.76
CA GLU A 665 42.75 -21.50 -12.89
C GLU A 665 43.06 -22.95 -13.28
N GLY A 666 42.54 -23.45 -14.42
CA GLY A 666 42.94 -24.74 -15.00
C GLY A 666 42.38 -25.99 -14.30
N ALA A 667 41.33 -25.88 -13.48
CA ALA A 667 40.72 -27.04 -12.84
C ALA A 667 39.81 -27.82 -13.81
N ALA A 668 40.23 -29.01 -14.24
CA ALA A 668 39.46 -29.89 -15.13
C ALA A 668 38.12 -30.35 -14.51
N PRO A 669 37.02 -30.41 -15.29
CA PRO A 669 35.74 -30.90 -14.80
C PRO A 669 35.77 -32.43 -14.61
N LYS A 670 35.27 -32.92 -13.45
CA LYS A 670 35.01 -34.35 -13.23
C LYS A 670 33.88 -34.82 -14.16
N SER A 671 34.11 -35.93 -14.85
CA SER A 671 33.25 -36.51 -15.87
C SER A 671 31.92 -37.05 -15.33
N SER A 672 30.84 -36.80 -16.07
CA SER A 672 29.73 -37.73 -16.23
C SER A 672 29.15 -37.59 -17.64
N SER A 673 29.35 -38.64 -18.45
CA SER A 673 28.78 -38.97 -19.77
C SER A 673 28.97 -37.99 -20.95
N LYS A 674 29.78 -38.43 -21.93
CA LYS A 674 29.84 -37.99 -23.34
C LYS A 674 28.47 -38.12 -24.05
N PRO A 675 28.18 -37.34 -25.12
CA PRO A 675 28.65 -37.67 -26.48
C PRO A 675 29.39 -36.53 -27.19
N ASP A 676 30.24 -36.94 -28.14
CA ASP A 676 31.16 -36.14 -28.94
C ASP A 676 30.44 -35.23 -29.97
N VAL A 677 30.86 -33.95 -30.08
CA VAL A 677 30.89 -33.19 -31.35
C VAL A 677 32.08 -32.22 -31.32
N GLU A 678 32.97 -32.36 -32.29
CA GLU A 678 34.18 -31.54 -32.52
C GLU A 678 33.84 -30.09 -32.93
N LEU A 679 34.67 -29.15 -32.43
CA LEU A 679 34.77 -27.78 -32.94
C LEU A 679 35.28 -27.79 -34.38
N ILE A 680 34.56 -27.12 -35.30
CA ILE A 680 35.11 -26.71 -36.59
C ILE A 680 35.22 -25.19 -36.61
N ASN A 681 36.47 -24.71 -36.54
CA ASN A 681 36.90 -23.40 -37.01
C ASN A 681 36.88 -23.40 -38.55
N VAL A 682 36.22 -22.45 -39.21
CA VAL A 682 36.56 -22.07 -40.58
C VAL A 682 36.57 -20.55 -40.74
N THR A 683 37.73 -20.11 -41.21
CA THR A 683 38.17 -18.79 -41.66
C THR A 683 37.43 -18.28 -42.90
N ASN A 684 37.44 -16.95 -43.06
CA ASN A 684 37.10 -16.18 -44.26
C ASN A 684 37.43 -16.88 -45.60
N GLY A 685 36.47 -16.87 -46.53
CA GLY A 685 36.68 -17.28 -47.92
C GLY A 685 35.52 -16.87 -48.83
N THR A 686 35.76 -15.88 -49.67
CA THR A 686 34.95 -15.43 -50.81
C THR A 686 34.72 -16.54 -51.86
N GLY A 687 33.54 -16.64 -52.48
CA GLY A 687 33.35 -17.52 -53.65
C GLY A 687 31.94 -17.59 -54.25
N LEU A 688 31.75 -16.84 -55.34
CA LEU A 688 30.92 -17.05 -56.54
C LEU A 688 29.53 -17.75 -56.50
N LEU A 689 28.57 -17.01 -57.09
CA LEU A 689 27.34 -17.47 -57.74
C LEU A 689 27.63 -18.44 -58.91
N SER A 690 26.77 -19.45 -59.11
CA SER A 690 26.27 -19.88 -60.43
C SER A 690 25.09 -20.89 -60.35
N PRO A 691 24.26 -20.99 -61.41
CA PRO A 691 22.83 -21.35 -61.33
C PRO A 691 22.49 -22.72 -61.96
N SER A 692 21.18 -23.05 -62.03
CA SER A 692 20.48 -24.21 -62.65
C SER A 692 20.16 -25.37 -61.68
N SER A 693 19.00 -26.02 -61.71
CA SER A 693 17.99 -26.22 -62.77
C SER A 693 16.63 -26.67 -62.17
N ALA A 694 15.58 -26.47 -62.96
CA ALA A 694 14.18 -26.70 -62.67
C ALA A 694 13.71 -28.17 -62.75
N SER A 695 12.49 -28.37 -62.22
CA SER A 695 11.48 -29.42 -62.50
C SER A 695 11.51 -30.72 -61.68
N SER A 696 10.55 -30.87 -60.77
CA SER A 696 9.56 -31.96 -60.81
C SER A 696 8.51 -31.79 -59.70
N GLU A 697 7.24 -31.97 -60.09
CA GLU A 697 6.05 -31.98 -59.24
C GLU A 697 6.07 -33.22 -58.33
N SER A 698 6.22 -33.02 -57.02
CA SER A 698 5.66 -33.88 -55.98
C SER A 698 5.92 -33.22 -54.63
N GLY A 699 4.84 -32.95 -53.89
CA GLY A 699 4.86 -32.14 -52.68
C GLY A 699 5.39 -32.86 -51.45
N ASP A 700 6.71 -33.02 -51.36
CA ASP A 700 7.41 -33.35 -50.12
C ASP A 700 8.56 -32.36 -49.87
N VAL A 701 8.30 -31.35 -49.02
CA VAL A 701 9.34 -30.45 -48.52
C VAL A 701 10.15 -31.18 -47.44
N GLN A 702 11.43 -31.41 -47.74
CA GLN A 702 12.45 -32.00 -46.86
C GLN A 702 12.65 -31.19 -45.55
N PRO A 703 13.01 -31.82 -44.42
CA PRO A 703 13.18 -31.15 -43.14
C PRO A 703 14.56 -30.46 -43.04
N SER A 704 14.62 -29.17 -43.34
CA SER A 704 15.76 -28.31 -43.01
C SER A 704 15.51 -27.62 -41.66
N SER A 705 15.43 -28.37 -40.56
CA SER A 705 15.47 -27.73 -39.23
C SER A 705 16.93 -27.68 -38.81
N ASN A 706 17.50 -26.48 -38.65
CA ASN A 706 18.78 -26.34 -37.97
C ASN A 706 18.49 -26.33 -36.46
N PRO A 707 18.63 -27.48 -35.74
CA PRO A 707 18.20 -27.58 -34.34
C PRO A 707 19.06 -26.71 -33.41
N ASP A 708 20.18 -26.20 -33.92
CA ASP A 708 21.17 -25.40 -33.21
C ASP A 708 20.70 -23.95 -32.96
N LEU A 709 19.58 -23.51 -33.56
CA LEU A 709 19.03 -22.18 -33.30
C LEU A 709 18.07 -22.18 -32.09
N PRO A 710 18.17 -21.20 -31.17
CA PRO A 710 17.26 -21.06 -30.04
C PRO A 710 15.80 -20.94 -30.49
N LEU A 711 14.93 -21.67 -29.78
CA LEU A 711 13.50 -21.62 -30.02
C LEU A 711 12.86 -20.48 -29.21
N VAL A 712 12.14 -19.59 -29.87
CA VAL A 712 11.59 -18.38 -29.24
C VAL A 712 10.08 -18.31 -29.41
N ARG A 713 9.39 -17.86 -28.36
CA ARG A 713 7.95 -17.64 -28.33
C ARG A 713 7.66 -16.24 -27.80
N ILE A 714 6.98 -15.41 -28.57
CA ILE A 714 6.43 -14.14 -28.07
C ILE A 714 5.00 -14.37 -27.62
N HIS A 715 4.82 -14.39 -26.31
CA HIS A 715 3.58 -14.71 -25.64
C HIS A 715 2.99 -13.44 -25.00
N SER A 716 1.72 -13.17 -25.29
CA SER A 716 0.98 -12.10 -24.62
C SER A 716 0.22 -12.72 -23.46
N GLU A 717 0.31 -12.12 -22.27
CA GLU A 717 -0.43 -12.50 -21.07
C GLU A 717 -1.90 -12.80 -21.39
N CYS A 718 -2.37 -13.95 -20.93
CA CYS A 718 -3.75 -14.38 -21.09
C CYS A 718 -4.21 -15.10 -19.81
N TYR A 719 -4.52 -14.32 -18.77
CA TYR A 719 -5.00 -14.79 -17.48
C TYR A 719 -6.13 -15.82 -17.61
N THR A 720 -7.14 -15.52 -18.43
CA THR A 720 -8.29 -16.43 -18.60
C THR A 720 -7.88 -17.77 -19.20
N GLY A 721 -6.92 -17.79 -20.15
CA GLY A 721 -6.50 -19.01 -20.83
C GLY A 721 -5.46 -19.81 -20.04
N GLU A 722 -4.58 -19.12 -19.31
CA GLU A 722 -3.43 -19.70 -18.62
C GLU A 722 -3.75 -20.06 -17.17
N THR A 723 -4.50 -19.22 -16.46
CA THR A 723 -4.78 -19.38 -15.02
C THR A 723 -6.17 -19.96 -14.76
N VAL A 724 -7.16 -19.58 -15.56
CA VAL A 724 -8.57 -20.00 -15.36
C VAL A 724 -8.99 -21.11 -16.33
N TRP A 725 -8.06 -21.62 -17.15
CA TRP A 725 -8.28 -22.73 -18.09
C TRP A 725 -9.46 -22.50 -19.06
N SER A 726 -9.66 -21.26 -19.50
CA SER A 726 -10.75 -20.89 -20.41
C SER A 726 -10.66 -21.63 -21.74
N ALA A 727 -11.76 -22.29 -22.13
CA ALA A 727 -11.90 -22.93 -23.43
C ALA A 727 -12.24 -21.95 -24.57
N ARG A 728 -12.16 -20.64 -24.37
CA ARG A 728 -12.42 -19.65 -25.45
C ARG A 728 -11.19 -19.34 -26.30
N CYS A 729 -10.00 -19.72 -25.83
CA CYS A 729 -8.75 -19.46 -26.52
C CYS A 729 -7.73 -20.58 -26.27
N ASP A 730 -6.76 -20.71 -27.16
CA ASP A 730 -5.67 -21.69 -27.08
C ASP A 730 -4.42 -21.15 -26.37
N CYS A 731 -4.48 -19.99 -25.71
CA CYS A 731 -3.29 -19.34 -25.14
C CYS A 731 -2.57 -20.19 -24.07
N GLY A 732 -3.32 -20.82 -23.15
CA GLY A 732 -2.74 -21.69 -22.13
C GLY A 732 -2.04 -22.91 -22.75
N GLU A 733 -2.74 -23.61 -23.65
CA GLU A 733 -2.19 -24.76 -24.38
C GLU A 733 -0.94 -24.39 -25.20
N GLN A 734 -0.93 -23.20 -25.83
CA GLN A 734 0.23 -22.71 -26.56
C GLN A 734 1.44 -22.40 -25.67
N LEU A 735 1.21 -21.91 -24.44
CA LEU A 735 2.27 -21.64 -23.48
C LEU A 735 2.89 -22.96 -22.97
N ASP A 736 2.04 -23.92 -22.63
CA ASP A 736 2.46 -25.26 -22.17
C ASP A 736 3.27 -25.99 -23.24
N GLU A 737 2.80 -26.01 -24.49
CA GLU A 737 3.51 -26.65 -25.59
C GLU A 737 4.84 -25.96 -25.90
N ALA A 738 4.90 -24.62 -25.83
CA ALA A 738 6.15 -23.89 -26.00
C ALA A 738 7.18 -24.26 -24.91
N ALA A 739 6.75 -24.28 -23.64
CA ALA A 739 7.60 -24.70 -22.53
C ALA A 739 8.08 -26.15 -22.70
N ARG A 740 7.20 -27.07 -23.10
CA ARG A 740 7.54 -28.48 -23.36
C ARG A 740 8.59 -28.64 -24.47
N LEU A 741 8.44 -27.91 -25.58
CA LEU A 741 9.38 -27.97 -26.71
C LEU A 741 10.75 -27.38 -26.35
N MET A 742 10.79 -26.32 -25.55
CA MET A 742 12.04 -25.67 -25.13
C MET A 742 12.76 -26.44 -24.01
N ALA A 743 12.01 -27.17 -23.17
CA ALA A 743 12.56 -27.93 -22.05
C ALA A 743 13.21 -29.27 -22.47
N ASP A 744 12.78 -29.89 -23.58
CA ASP A 744 13.36 -31.16 -24.09
C ASP A 744 14.66 -30.89 -24.87
N PRO A 745 15.84 -31.30 -24.35
CA PRO A 745 17.13 -31.06 -25.01
C PRO A 745 17.27 -31.75 -26.36
N ARG A 746 16.46 -32.80 -26.64
CA ARG A 746 16.47 -33.48 -27.95
C ARG A 746 15.77 -32.67 -29.03
N LEU A 747 14.84 -31.79 -28.65
CA LEU A 747 14.07 -30.94 -29.56
C LEU A 747 14.68 -29.55 -29.70
N SER A 748 15.22 -29.03 -28.60
CA SER A 748 15.88 -27.71 -28.54
C SER A 748 17.23 -27.80 -27.84
N PRO A 749 18.29 -28.32 -28.50
CA PRO A 749 19.65 -28.43 -27.93
C PRO A 749 20.18 -27.07 -27.44
N SER A 750 19.91 -26.01 -28.21
CA SER A 750 20.28 -24.63 -27.88
C SER A 750 19.32 -23.94 -26.92
N GLY A 751 18.36 -24.68 -26.33
CA GLY A 751 17.35 -24.15 -25.42
C GLY A 751 16.39 -23.18 -26.12
N GLY A 752 15.81 -22.28 -25.33
CA GLY A 752 14.83 -21.33 -25.85
C GLY A 752 14.39 -20.27 -24.86
N ALA A 753 13.60 -19.32 -25.32
CA ALA A 753 13.05 -18.27 -24.50
C ALA A 753 11.58 -17.98 -24.85
N VAL A 754 10.73 -17.90 -23.82
CA VAL A 754 9.40 -17.32 -23.91
C VAL A 754 9.47 -15.89 -23.42
N ILE A 755 9.27 -14.92 -24.32
CA ILE A 755 9.09 -13.53 -23.96
C ILE A 755 7.62 -13.34 -23.60
N TYR A 756 7.35 -13.15 -22.32
CA TYR A 756 6.02 -13.03 -21.76
C TYR A 756 5.71 -11.54 -21.52
N LEU A 757 4.93 -10.98 -22.44
CA LEU A 757 4.53 -9.58 -22.41
C LEU A 757 3.21 -9.40 -21.67
N ARG A 758 3.16 -8.47 -20.72
CA ARG A 758 1.95 -8.11 -19.95
C ARG A 758 0.94 -7.28 -20.75
N GLN A 759 0.45 -7.87 -21.83
CA GLN A 759 -0.44 -7.30 -22.84
C GLN A 759 -1.73 -8.12 -22.96
N GLU A 760 -2.50 -8.18 -21.88
CA GLU A 760 -3.78 -8.88 -21.82
C GLU A 760 -4.80 -8.39 -22.86
N GLY A 761 -5.64 -9.30 -23.37
CA GLY A 761 -6.75 -8.96 -24.26
C GLY A 761 -6.36 -8.47 -25.66
N ARG A 762 -5.14 -8.77 -26.15
CA ARG A 762 -4.53 -8.08 -27.32
C ARG A 762 -4.21 -6.60 -27.04
N GLY A 763 -3.85 -6.28 -25.81
CA GLY A 763 -3.39 -4.95 -25.40
C GLY A 763 -4.47 -4.06 -24.79
N ILE A 764 -5.75 -4.46 -24.82
CA ILE A 764 -6.86 -3.69 -24.24
C ILE A 764 -7.04 -3.90 -22.72
N GLY A 765 -6.37 -4.90 -22.15
CA GLY A 765 -6.46 -5.24 -20.73
C GLY A 765 -7.56 -6.25 -20.38
N LEU A 766 -7.54 -6.76 -19.14
CA LEU A 766 -8.42 -7.84 -18.69
C LEU A 766 -9.89 -7.43 -18.64
N GLY A 767 -10.22 -6.26 -18.08
CA GLY A 767 -11.60 -5.78 -17.97
C GLY A 767 -12.28 -5.66 -19.34
N GLU A 768 -11.63 -5.00 -20.29
CA GLU A 768 -12.13 -4.85 -21.66
C GLU A 768 -12.21 -6.18 -22.41
N LYS A 769 -11.29 -7.12 -22.15
CA LYS A 769 -11.39 -8.49 -22.68
C LYS A 769 -12.63 -9.22 -22.16
N LEU A 770 -12.99 -9.08 -20.88
CA LEU A 770 -14.20 -9.68 -20.33
C LEU A 770 -15.47 -9.03 -20.89
N LYS A 771 -15.47 -7.72 -21.14
CA LYS A 771 -16.55 -7.06 -21.90
C LYS A 771 -16.64 -7.61 -23.33
N ALA A 772 -15.50 -7.81 -24.00
CA ALA A 772 -15.46 -8.40 -25.33
C ALA A 772 -15.98 -9.85 -25.33
N TYR A 773 -15.76 -10.62 -24.25
CA TYR A 773 -16.36 -11.94 -24.07
C TYR A 773 -17.89 -11.88 -23.95
N ASN A 774 -18.43 -10.92 -23.21
CA ASN A 774 -19.88 -10.73 -23.14
C ASN A 774 -20.47 -10.38 -24.52
N LEU A 775 -19.79 -9.54 -25.30
CA LEU A 775 -20.20 -9.24 -26.68
C LEU A 775 -20.07 -10.47 -27.60
N GLN A 776 -19.11 -11.35 -27.34
CA GLN A 776 -18.99 -12.62 -28.05
C GLN A 776 -20.14 -13.57 -27.74
N ASP A 777 -20.61 -13.59 -26.49
CA ASP A 777 -21.78 -14.37 -26.09
C ASP A 777 -23.08 -13.84 -26.72
N LEU A 778 -23.10 -12.55 -27.07
CA LEU A 778 -24.16 -11.92 -27.87
C LEU A 778 -24.00 -12.17 -29.38
N GLY A 779 -23.01 -12.96 -29.80
CA GLY A 779 -22.84 -13.42 -31.18
C GLY A 779 -21.79 -12.69 -32.01
N ASN A 780 -21.08 -11.70 -31.44
CA ASN A 780 -19.98 -11.03 -32.14
C ASN A 780 -18.72 -11.90 -32.13
N ASP A 781 -17.84 -11.78 -33.13
CA ASP A 781 -16.52 -12.41 -33.00
C ASP A 781 -15.52 -11.53 -32.23
N THR A 782 -14.32 -12.07 -31.96
CA THR A 782 -13.30 -11.33 -31.19
C THR A 782 -12.85 -10.04 -31.87
N TYR A 783 -12.89 -9.95 -33.20
CA TYR A 783 -12.53 -8.74 -33.92
C TYR A 783 -13.62 -7.68 -33.75
N GLU A 784 -14.87 -8.06 -34.02
CA GLU A 784 -16.05 -7.19 -33.92
C GLU A 784 -16.27 -6.69 -32.49
N ALA A 785 -16.13 -7.59 -31.50
CA ALA A 785 -16.26 -7.24 -30.09
C ALA A 785 -15.28 -6.13 -29.68
N ASN A 786 -14.02 -6.18 -30.14
CA ASN A 786 -13.04 -5.13 -29.85
C ASN A 786 -13.40 -3.79 -30.51
N VAL A 787 -13.84 -3.83 -31.78
CA VAL A 787 -14.25 -2.64 -32.53
C VAL A 787 -15.50 -2.00 -31.91
N LEU A 788 -16.46 -2.79 -31.47
CA LEU A 788 -17.67 -2.33 -30.78
C LEU A 788 -17.35 -1.61 -29.46
N LEU A 789 -16.32 -2.07 -28.74
CA LEU A 789 -15.80 -1.41 -27.54
C LEU A 789 -14.92 -0.18 -27.86
N ARG A 790 -14.83 0.24 -29.12
CA ARG A 790 -14.00 1.36 -29.62
C ARG A 790 -12.50 1.15 -29.40
N HIS A 791 -12.06 -0.11 -29.33
CA HIS A 791 -10.65 -0.47 -29.32
C HIS A 791 -10.18 -0.89 -30.73
N PRO A 792 -8.88 -0.76 -31.05
CA PRO A 792 -8.35 -1.39 -32.26
C PRO A 792 -8.48 -2.92 -32.14
N ALA A 793 -8.62 -3.60 -33.28
CA ALA A 793 -8.76 -5.06 -33.31
C ALA A 793 -7.54 -5.79 -32.70
N ASP A 794 -6.35 -5.20 -32.81
CA ASP A 794 -5.13 -5.63 -32.14
C ASP A 794 -4.32 -4.39 -31.72
N ALA A 795 -4.19 -4.15 -30.41
CA ALA A 795 -3.48 -3.00 -29.86
C ALA A 795 -2.03 -3.32 -29.48
N ARG A 796 -1.53 -4.52 -29.82
CA ARG A 796 -0.24 -5.00 -29.33
C ARG A 796 0.91 -4.38 -30.10
N SER A 797 1.98 -4.06 -29.37
CA SER A 797 3.28 -3.71 -29.92
C SER A 797 4.32 -4.76 -29.51
N TYR A 798 5.19 -5.12 -30.46
CA TYR A 798 6.22 -6.14 -30.28
C TYR A 798 7.64 -5.58 -30.17
N GLY A 799 7.83 -4.26 -30.26
CA GLY A 799 9.17 -3.65 -30.14
C GLY A 799 9.83 -3.93 -28.79
N LEU A 800 9.05 -4.03 -27.71
CA LEU A 800 9.55 -4.43 -26.40
C LEU A 800 10.10 -5.86 -26.39
N ALA A 801 9.45 -6.79 -27.11
CA ALA A 801 9.95 -8.14 -27.26
C ALA A 801 11.28 -8.18 -28.04
N THR A 802 11.40 -7.39 -29.10
CA THR A 802 12.65 -7.25 -29.87
C THR A 802 13.78 -6.74 -28.97
N ALA A 803 13.54 -5.70 -28.17
CA ALA A 803 14.53 -5.17 -27.22
C ALA A 803 14.95 -6.21 -26.16
N MET A 804 14.00 -6.96 -25.59
CA MET A 804 14.30 -8.04 -24.63
C MET A 804 15.12 -9.17 -25.28
N LEU A 805 14.85 -9.54 -26.52
CA LEU A 805 15.62 -10.54 -27.26
C LEU A 805 17.06 -10.07 -27.51
N MET A 806 17.27 -8.80 -27.86
CA MET A 806 18.60 -8.23 -28.01
C MET A 806 19.40 -8.29 -26.71
N ASP A 807 18.76 -7.96 -25.59
CA ASP A 807 19.39 -8.02 -24.26
C ASP A 807 19.74 -9.45 -23.85
N LEU A 808 18.91 -10.45 -24.17
CA LEU A 808 19.19 -11.88 -23.98
C LEU A 808 20.28 -12.45 -24.91
N GLY A 809 20.86 -11.61 -25.79
CA GLY A 809 21.86 -12.03 -26.76
C GLY A 809 21.30 -12.82 -27.94
N LEU A 810 19.99 -12.76 -28.18
CA LEU A 810 19.28 -13.42 -29.29
C LEU A 810 19.05 -12.49 -30.50
N GLY A 811 19.61 -11.28 -30.47
CA GLY A 811 19.65 -10.36 -31.61
C GLY A 811 20.85 -10.57 -32.53
N GLY A 812 20.88 -9.85 -33.65
CA GLY A 812 21.93 -9.91 -34.66
C GLY A 812 21.77 -11.05 -35.69
N GLU A 813 22.84 -11.36 -36.43
CA GLU A 813 22.79 -12.21 -37.62
C GLU A 813 22.59 -13.72 -37.35
N TYR A 814 22.77 -14.16 -36.10
CA TYR A 814 22.65 -15.56 -35.67
C TYR A 814 21.23 -16.11 -35.92
N GLY A 815 20.22 -15.28 -35.64
CA GLY A 815 18.82 -15.54 -35.87
C GLY A 815 18.17 -16.55 -34.92
N ILE A 816 16.84 -16.65 -34.99
CA ILE A 816 16.00 -17.45 -34.09
C ILE A 816 14.99 -18.32 -34.86
N ARG A 817 14.50 -19.37 -34.20
CA ARG A 817 13.30 -20.12 -34.65
C ARG A 817 12.08 -19.60 -33.89
N LEU A 818 11.12 -19.00 -34.59
CA LEU A 818 9.99 -18.33 -33.96
C LEU A 818 8.72 -19.21 -33.96
N LEU A 819 8.19 -19.50 -32.78
CA LEU A 819 6.91 -20.19 -32.56
C LEU A 819 5.73 -19.22 -32.76
N THR A 820 5.21 -19.14 -33.98
CA THR A 820 4.06 -18.27 -34.30
C THR A 820 3.24 -18.80 -35.46
N ASN A 821 1.93 -18.53 -35.41
CA ASN A 821 1.07 -18.67 -36.57
C ASN A 821 0.75 -17.36 -37.30
N ASN A 822 1.01 -16.23 -36.63
CA ASN A 822 0.76 -14.91 -37.15
C ASN A 822 1.95 -14.47 -38.02
N PRO A 823 1.79 -14.23 -39.34
CA PRO A 823 2.84 -13.73 -40.21
C PRO A 823 3.27 -12.30 -39.85
N ASP A 824 2.37 -11.43 -39.39
CA ASP A 824 2.69 -10.06 -38.99
C ASP A 824 3.60 -10.03 -37.76
N LYS A 825 3.41 -10.99 -36.85
CA LYS A 825 4.28 -11.16 -35.69
C LYS A 825 5.72 -11.47 -36.09
N ILE A 826 5.94 -12.17 -37.22
CA ILE A 826 7.28 -12.47 -37.72
C ILE A 826 7.99 -11.16 -38.06
N ARG A 827 7.34 -10.32 -38.89
CA ARG A 827 7.87 -9.00 -39.29
C ARG A 827 8.06 -8.06 -38.09
N ALA A 828 7.08 -8.03 -37.18
CA ALA A 828 7.13 -7.14 -36.02
C ALA A 828 8.23 -7.50 -35.02
N VAL A 829 8.63 -8.77 -34.91
CA VAL A 829 9.72 -9.22 -34.04
C VAL A 829 11.08 -8.89 -34.63
N GLU A 830 11.23 -8.88 -35.96
CA GLU A 830 12.51 -8.52 -36.59
C GLU A 830 12.94 -7.08 -36.26
N GLY A 831 11.97 -6.19 -36.02
CA GLY A 831 12.20 -4.80 -35.66
C GLY A 831 12.48 -3.90 -36.87
N PRO A 832 12.51 -2.57 -36.69
CA PRO A 832 12.65 -1.60 -37.78
C PRO A 832 14.02 -1.70 -38.49
N GLY A 833 15.08 -2.04 -37.74
CA GLY A 833 16.44 -2.20 -38.26
C GLY A 833 16.83 -3.67 -38.53
N ARG A 834 15.89 -4.60 -38.45
CA ARG A 834 16.15 -6.06 -38.51
C ARG A 834 17.11 -6.52 -37.41
N GLU A 835 16.90 -5.99 -36.21
CA GLU A 835 17.70 -6.25 -35.01
C GLU A 835 17.64 -7.72 -34.57
N VAL A 836 16.57 -8.42 -34.92
CA VAL A 836 16.40 -9.87 -34.74
C VAL A 836 16.10 -10.49 -36.11
N VAL A 837 16.72 -11.63 -36.44
CA VAL A 837 16.48 -12.33 -37.70
C VAL A 837 15.67 -13.59 -37.44
N VAL A 838 14.49 -13.73 -38.03
CA VAL A 838 13.71 -14.98 -37.94
C VAL A 838 14.11 -15.90 -39.09
N ARG A 839 14.87 -16.96 -38.79
CA ARG A 839 15.36 -17.92 -39.81
C ARG A 839 14.33 -18.97 -40.17
N GLU A 840 13.62 -19.46 -39.15
CA GLU A 840 12.59 -20.47 -39.32
C GLU A 840 11.34 -20.09 -38.52
N ARG A 841 10.18 -20.29 -39.11
CA ARG A 841 8.90 -20.26 -38.42
C ARG A 841 8.54 -21.68 -38.01
N VAL A 842 8.19 -21.87 -36.74
CA VAL A 842 7.70 -23.13 -36.20
C VAL A 842 6.20 -23.00 -35.94
N ALA A 843 5.40 -23.86 -36.57
CA ALA A 843 3.94 -23.77 -36.52
C ALA A 843 3.36 -24.25 -35.18
N MET A 844 2.39 -23.51 -34.65
CA MET A 844 1.68 -23.81 -33.39
C MET A 844 0.28 -24.34 -33.68
N VAL A 845 0.18 -25.58 -34.17
CA VAL A 845 -1.14 -26.18 -34.45
C VAL A 845 -1.78 -26.64 -33.12
N PRO A 846 -3.06 -26.32 -32.85
CA PRO A 846 -3.79 -26.79 -31.67
C PRO A 846 -3.69 -28.31 -31.50
N LEU A 847 -3.57 -28.80 -30.27
CA LEU A 847 -3.44 -30.23 -29.98
C LEU A 847 -4.67 -31.01 -30.44
N ALA A 848 -5.86 -30.42 -30.30
CA ALA A 848 -7.10 -31.01 -30.78
C ALA A 848 -7.06 -31.31 -32.29
N TRP A 849 -6.45 -30.43 -33.08
CA TRP A 849 -6.31 -30.64 -34.52
C TRP A 849 -5.20 -31.64 -34.86
N LYS A 850 -4.09 -31.65 -34.10
CA LYS A 850 -2.99 -32.60 -34.30
C LYS A 850 -3.39 -34.05 -33.98
N THR A 851 -4.24 -34.24 -32.97
CA THR A 851 -4.56 -35.58 -32.43
C THR A 851 -5.91 -36.11 -32.91
N GLY A 852 -6.61 -35.39 -33.78
CA GLY A 852 -7.98 -35.73 -34.19
C GLY A 852 -8.98 -35.66 -33.02
N GLY A 853 -8.77 -34.74 -32.09
CA GLY A 853 -9.63 -34.48 -30.95
C GLY A 853 -9.45 -35.42 -29.76
N ARG A 854 -8.36 -36.21 -29.71
CA ARG A 854 -8.06 -37.11 -28.57
C ARG A 854 -7.47 -36.35 -27.37
N GLU A 855 -6.71 -35.30 -27.64
CA GLU A 855 -6.04 -34.45 -26.64
C GLU A 855 -6.26 -32.97 -26.98
N GLY A 856 -6.12 -32.07 -26.01
CA GLY A 856 -6.29 -30.63 -26.18
C GLY A 856 -7.72 -30.12 -25.96
N ILE A 857 -7.89 -28.80 -26.03
CA ILE A 857 -9.17 -28.12 -25.76
C ILE A 857 -10.14 -28.36 -26.92
N ARG A 858 -11.38 -28.79 -26.60
CA ARG A 858 -12.49 -28.90 -27.57
C ARG A 858 -13.67 -28.07 -27.09
N SER A 859 -13.99 -27.03 -27.82
CA SER A 859 -15.13 -26.15 -27.55
C SER A 859 -15.55 -25.42 -28.83
N GLU A 860 -16.83 -25.05 -28.90
CA GLU A 860 -17.36 -24.29 -30.03
C GLU A 860 -16.76 -22.87 -30.07
N GLU A 861 -16.54 -22.29 -28.89
CA GLU A 861 -15.93 -20.98 -28.72
C GLU A 861 -14.49 -20.94 -29.23
N LEU A 862 -13.71 -22.01 -29.00
CA LEU A 862 -12.34 -22.10 -29.51
C LEU A 862 -12.33 -22.19 -31.03
N GLU A 863 -13.21 -23.00 -31.64
CA GLU A 863 -13.28 -23.12 -33.10
C GLU A 863 -13.67 -21.78 -33.76
N LYS A 864 -14.64 -21.04 -33.19
CA LYS A 864 -14.98 -19.66 -33.63
C LYS A 864 -13.80 -18.69 -33.47
N TYR A 865 -13.05 -18.81 -32.39
CA TYR A 865 -11.86 -17.99 -32.17
C TYR A 865 -10.74 -18.31 -33.18
N LEU A 866 -10.52 -19.58 -33.48
CA LEU A 866 -9.53 -20.04 -34.47
C LEU A 866 -9.95 -19.68 -35.90
N SER A 867 -11.23 -19.75 -36.26
CA SER A 867 -11.72 -19.30 -37.57
C SER A 867 -11.49 -17.80 -37.73
N THR A 868 -11.80 -16.99 -36.72
CA THR A 868 -11.52 -15.54 -36.71
C THR A 868 -10.03 -15.24 -36.93
N LYS A 869 -9.13 -16.02 -36.31
CA LYS A 869 -7.68 -15.89 -36.52
C LYS A 869 -7.25 -16.16 -37.96
N ILE A 870 -7.88 -17.13 -38.63
CA ILE A 870 -7.56 -17.50 -40.01
C ILE A 870 -8.16 -16.48 -40.98
N GLU A 871 -9.45 -16.18 -40.84
CA GLU A 871 -10.21 -15.39 -41.80
C GLU A 871 -9.89 -13.89 -41.70
N LYS A 872 -9.90 -13.34 -40.48
CA LYS A 872 -9.74 -11.90 -40.22
C LYS A 872 -8.29 -11.52 -39.95
N PHE A 873 -7.54 -12.32 -39.18
CA PHE A 873 -6.14 -12.04 -38.83
C PHE A 873 -5.10 -12.75 -39.72
N LYS A 874 -5.54 -13.50 -40.75
CA LYS A 874 -4.67 -14.17 -41.74
C LYS A 874 -3.59 -15.07 -41.14
N HIS A 875 -3.88 -15.72 -40.02
CA HIS A 875 -2.96 -16.70 -39.42
C HIS A 875 -2.76 -17.88 -40.39
N LEU A 876 -1.50 -18.33 -40.56
CA LEU A 876 -1.19 -19.51 -41.38
C LEU A 876 -1.48 -20.79 -40.59
N LEU A 877 -2.77 -21.08 -40.39
CA LEU A 877 -3.30 -22.30 -39.80
C LEU A 877 -4.19 -22.97 -40.85
N SER A 878 -4.03 -24.27 -41.05
CA SER A 878 -4.97 -25.08 -41.84
C SER A 878 -5.49 -26.24 -40.99
N GLN A 879 -6.81 -26.41 -41.00
CA GLN A 879 -7.46 -27.61 -40.51
C GLN A 879 -7.12 -28.70 -41.54
N LYS A 880 -6.25 -29.64 -41.16
CA LYS A 880 -5.86 -30.74 -42.05
C LYS A 880 -6.89 -31.84 -42.06
#